data_AF-A0A1I3H7I9-F1
#
_entry.id   AF-A0A1I3H7I9-F1
#
_cell.length_a   1.000
_cell.length_b   1.000
_cell.length_c   1.000
_cell.angle_alpha   90.00
_cell.angle_beta   90.00
_cell.angle_gamma   90.00
#
_symmetry.space_group_name_H-M   'P 1'
#
loop_
_entity.id
_entity.type
_entity.pdbx_description
1 polymer ?
#
loop_
_entity_poly.entity_id
_entity_poly.type
_entity_poly.pdbx_seq_one_letter_code
_entity_poly.pdbx_strand_id
1 'polypeptide(L)'
;MKMIYRSACLFIGLLCMLCKNVDAQLPLAEVKDRAGVPTLFVDGSPYPPYAYMSYLGEPKFYREMEKAGLHLYNIPAYLGDRGINSISGIKPFRSPIWVGENQLDYTSLMTDFDELIASDSNALAIIRIHLDAPTWWEELHPESASLQPDGSTFRISMYSTLWREEASKVLAQLVQWLEQSPYAKHLIGIHVAGGFTEEWMYHFKDEFYDESAVRLESFRKWLRKRYTDDVERLRRSWNRDDVTFENAQLGDISGKVKVDNWRNPDTAGQVFDTFVFHGEATADNIAHFCRVVKKASQGRLLTGAFYGYHYFVSDLRRGHGALSKLLRCPDLDYLSSPNDYHRVIGEDWAPFAAIKSVQLHGKLWLAENDTRTSITTLLRDRAPHIQPEGTAYTDGVWLGPETMEESEALLWKNLGRMLAYGYGGWWFDMWGGWFGDPKLMHIIASGQRFFERYPDEVFPAMAPKVAVIVDEKLGAMDASFGGLTGQILHNRYALGKTGAPYDLYLREDLDAVKAGDYQVVWYMGLLSLTDEEQSYLNEAAEGGTWVVWTDGNQSRVYQPNGQVHDKEAKIQWSASELSELFGKAGVHCYLAGGKDVLYAGRGWICLHSADGGDKLVKLPFSAKVMDPDSEVVIAIGDSFGVTMEAKSTRIFKLIQDDLK
;
A
#
# COMPACT_ATOMS: atom_id res chain seq x y z
N MET A 1 -18.87 6.90 -77.84
CA MET A 1 -17.51 6.49 -78.25
C MET A 1 -16.65 6.49 -76.98
N LYS A 2 -16.16 5.30 -76.56
CA LYS A 2 -15.42 4.96 -75.31
C LYS A 2 -16.25 5.13 -74.02
N MET A 3 -16.68 4.13 -73.24
CA MET A 3 -16.15 2.82 -72.78
C MET A 3 -14.90 2.97 -71.90
N ILE A 4 -15.03 2.76 -70.58
CA ILE A 4 -14.44 1.65 -69.77
C ILE A 4 -14.72 1.83 -68.24
N TYR A 5 -15.47 0.87 -67.68
CA TYR A 5 -15.43 0.15 -66.37
C TYR A 5 -15.16 0.89 -65.02
N ARG A 6 -16.15 0.87 -64.08
CA ARG A 6 -16.35 -0.05 -62.90
C ARG A 6 -15.27 0.09 -61.81
N SER A 7 -15.59 0.39 -60.55
CA SER A 7 -16.15 -0.57 -59.59
C SER A 7 -16.78 0.07 -58.35
N ALA A 8 -17.72 -0.68 -57.76
CA ALA A 8 -18.51 -0.36 -56.58
C ALA A 8 -17.67 -0.22 -55.29
N CYS A 9 -18.00 0.78 -54.46
CA CYS A 9 -17.76 0.74 -53.03
C CYS A 9 -19.10 0.48 -52.33
N LEU A 10 -19.16 -0.67 -51.66
CA LEU A 10 -20.28 -1.09 -50.83
C LEU A 10 -20.42 -0.15 -49.63
N PHE A 11 -21.66 0.28 -49.39
CA PHE A 11 -22.18 0.68 -48.09
C PHE A 11 -21.88 -0.40 -47.05
N ILE A 12 -21.17 -0.05 -45.98
CA ILE A 12 -21.43 -0.61 -44.65
C ILE A 12 -21.66 0.58 -43.74
N GLY A 13 -22.92 1.01 -43.70
CA GLY A 13 -23.40 1.95 -42.70
C GLY A 13 -23.61 1.22 -41.38
N LEU A 14 -23.09 1.84 -40.33
CA LEU A 14 -23.74 2.03 -39.03
C LEU A 14 -24.87 1.03 -38.73
N LEU A 15 -24.53 -0.15 -38.21
CA LEU A 15 -25.50 -0.98 -37.51
C LEU A 15 -25.61 -0.46 -36.06
N CYS A 16 -26.33 0.66 -35.90
CA CYS A 16 -27.01 0.96 -34.64
C CYS A 16 -28.12 -0.08 -34.46
N MET A 17 -27.79 -1.24 -33.90
CA MET A 17 -28.81 -2.06 -33.26
C MET A 17 -29.15 -1.43 -31.92
N LEU A 18 -30.43 -1.07 -31.78
CA LEU A 18 -31.11 -0.73 -30.55
C LEU A 18 -30.81 -1.78 -29.46
N CYS A 19 -29.78 -1.55 -28.65
CA CYS A 19 -29.76 -2.09 -27.30
C CYS A 19 -30.78 -1.29 -26.49
N LYS A 20 -31.76 -2.00 -25.94
CA LYS A 20 -32.69 -1.48 -24.94
C LYS A 20 -31.92 -0.62 -23.92
N ASN A 21 -32.45 0.55 -23.60
CA ASN A 21 -32.09 1.30 -22.39
C ASN A 21 -32.30 0.39 -21.17
N VAL A 22 -31.30 -0.41 -20.84
CA VAL A 22 -31.01 -0.77 -19.47
C VAL A 22 -30.33 0.46 -18.93
N ASP A 23 -30.87 1.05 -17.87
CA ASP A 23 -30.16 2.06 -17.07
C ASP A 23 -28.89 1.41 -16.53
N ALA A 24 -27.83 1.36 -17.35
CA ALA A 24 -26.52 0.87 -16.98
C ALA A 24 -25.84 1.98 -16.19
N GLN A 25 -26.30 2.19 -14.95
CA GLN A 25 -25.69 3.15 -14.05
C GLN A 25 -24.51 2.46 -13.35
N LEU A 26 -23.38 3.18 -13.22
CA LEU A 26 -22.30 2.76 -12.33
C LEU A 26 -22.86 2.47 -10.93
N PRO A 27 -22.48 1.41 -10.22
CA PRO A 27 -22.78 1.27 -8.80
C PRO A 27 -22.27 2.46 -7.99
N LEU A 28 -22.89 2.74 -6.84
CA LEU A 28 -22.34 3.70 -5.88
C LEU A 28 -21.40 2.95 -4.94
N ALA A 29 -20.10 3.17 -5.08
CA ALA A 29 -19.09 2.57 -4.22
C ALA A 29 -18.41 3.63 -3.35
N GLU A 30 -18.39 3.38 -2.05
CA GLU A 30 -17.97 4.35 -1.04
C GLU A 30 -17.18 3.67 0.09
N VAL A 31 -16.30 4.42 0.75
CA VAL A 31 -15.66 4.00 2.01
C VAL A 31 -16.26 4.80 3.16
N LYS A 32 -16.74 4.10 4.19
CA LYS A 32 -17.37 4.72 5.38
C LYS A 32 -16.86 4.03 6.64
N ASP A 33 -16.82 4.76 7.75
CA ASP A 33 -16.53 4.16 9.05
C ASP A 33 -17.63 3.16 9.44
N ARG A 34 -17.22 1.97 9.89
CA ARG A 34 -18.07 0.99 10.53
C ARG A 34 -17.31 0.33 11.69
N ALA A 35 -17.77 0.55 12.91
CA ALA A 35 -17.12 0.04 14.12
C ALA A 35 -15.63 0.43 14.20
N GLY A 36 -15.34 1.71 13.93
CA GLY A 36 -14.03 2.33 14.14
C GLY A 36 -12.97 1.98 13.09
N VAL A 37 -13.35 1.37 11.96
CA VAL A 37 -12.48 1.17 10.81
C VAL A 37 -13.19 1.55 9.51
N PRO A 38 -12.45 2.01 8.48
CA PRO A 38 -12.99 2.23 7.15
C PRO A 38 -13.41 0.91 6.49
N THR A 39 -14.64 0.87 5.99
CA THR A 39 -15.25 -0.31 5.37
C THR A 39 -15.77 0.05 3.98
N LEU A 40 -15.66 -0.90 3.05
CA LEU A 40 -16.21 -0.79 1.70
C LEU A 40 -17.74 -0.94 1.72
N PHE A 41 -18.43 -0.04 1.03
CA PHE A 41 -19.86 -0.12 0.74
C PHE A 41 -20.08 -0.11 -0.76
N VAL A 42 -21.01 -0.95 -1.24
CA VAL A 42 -21.51 -0.95 -2.61
C VAL A 42 -23.04 -0.84 -2.54
N ASP A 43 -23.59 0.17 -3.21
CA ASP A 43 -25.02 0.51 -3.21
C ASP A 43 -25.64 0.56 -1.80
N GLY A 44 -24.87 1.13 -0.85
CA GLY A 44 -25.30 1.32 0.53
C GLY A 44 -25.16 0.11 1.45
N SER A 45 -24.70 -1.04 0.95
CA SER A 45 -24.48 -2.25 1.76
C SER A 45 -22.98 -2.47 2.03
N PRO A 46 -22.57 -2.85 3.26
CA PRO A 46 -21.20 -3.26 3.52
C PRO A 46 -20.81 -4.44 2.63
N TYR A 47 -19.60 -4.40 2.08
CA TYR A 47 -19.10 -5.40 1.15
C TYR A 47 -17.71 -5.90 1.56
N PRO A 48 -17.40 -7.20 1.45
CA PRO A 48 -16.08 -7.72 1.80
C PRO A 48 -14.98 -7.02 0.98
N PRO A 49 -13.99 -6.34 1.60
CA PRO A 49 -12.94 -5.65 0.88
C PRO A 49 -11.84 -6.62 0.42
N TYR A 50 -12.25 -7.78 -0.11
CA TYR A 50 -11.38 -8.86 -0.56
C TYR A 50 -11.52 -9.03 -2.06
N ALA A 51 -10.46 -8.70 -2.81
CA ALA A 51 -10.47 -8.83 -4.26
C ALA A 51 -9.55 -9.95 -4.76
N TYR A 52 -9.72 -10.33 -6.02
CA TYR A 52 -8.76 -11.13 -6.78
C TYR A 52 -8.07 -10.24 -7.81
N MET A 53 -6.77 -10.43 -7.99
CA MET A 53 -6.01 -9.75 -9.03
C MET A 53 -5.07 -10.72 -9.74
N SER A 54 -4.88 -10.52 -11.04
CA SER A 54 -3.80 -11.16 -11.81
C SER A 54 -3.40 -10.25 -12.97
N TYR A 55 -2.12 -10.22 -13.35
CA TYR A 55 -1.72 -9.62 -14.63
C TYR A 55 -2.08 -10.53 -15.81
N LEU A 56 -2.20 -11.84 -15.58
CA LEU A 56 -2.49 -12.88 -16.57
C LEU A 56 -3.73 -13.68 -16.16
N GLY A 57 -4.78 -12.98 -15.74
CA GLY A 57 -6.04 -13.62 -15.35
C GLY A 57 -6.67 -14.41 -16.50
N GLU A 58 -7.35 -15.49 -16.15
CA GLU A 58 -8.02 -16.38 -17.12
C GLU A 58 -9.40 -16.79 -16.58
N PRO A 59 -10.37 -17.12 -17.46
CA PRO A 59 -11.72 -17.58 -17.07
C PRO A 59 -11.75 -18.76 -16.10
N LYS A 60 -10.71 -19.61 -16.09
CA LYS A 60 -10.61 -20.70 -15.11
C LYS A 60 -10.47 -20.15 -13.68
N PHE A 61 -9.55 -19.21 -13.46
CA PHE A 61 -9.27 -18.69 -12.13
C PHE A 61 -10.40 -17.78 -11.63
N TYR A 62 -11.03 -17.01 -12.50
CA TYR A 62 -12.22 -16.24 -12.15
C TYR A 62 -13.36 -17.14 -11.64
N ARG A 63 -13.60 -18.28 -12.28
CA ARG A 63 -14.58 -19.29 -11.81
C ARG A 63 -14.17 -19.98 -10.52
N GLU A 64 -12.88 -20.08 -10.21
CA GLU A 64 -12.44 -20.59 -8.90
C GLU A 64 -12.77 -19.59 -7.80
N MET A 65 -12.53 -18.30 -8.04
CA MET A 65 -12.87 -17.21 -7.11
C MET A 65 -14.38 -17.05 -6.91
N GLU A 66 -15.17 -17.12 -7.98
CA GLU A 66 -16.64 -17.09 -7.93
C GLU A 66 -17.18 -18.21 -7.04
N LYS A 67 -16.69 -19.44 -7.20
CA LYS A 67 -17.06 -20.59 -6.34
C LYS A 67 -16.65 -20.41 -4.88
N ALA A 68 -15.63 -19.60 -4.62
CA ALA A 68 -15.22 -19.24 -3.27
C ALA A 68 -16.05 -18.09 -2.68
N GLY A 69 -17.02 -17.55 -3.43
CA GLY A 69 -17.86 -16.42 -3.03
C GLY A 69 -17.18 -15.06 -3.16
N LEU A 70 -16.04 -14.99 -3.86
CA LEU A 70 -15.32 -13.73 -4.10
C LEU A 70 -15.76 -13.16 -5.45
N HIS A 71 -16.39 -11.99 -5.40
CA HIS A 71 -16.92 -11.31 -6.60
C HIS A 71 -16.28 -9.93 -6.86
N LEU A 72 -15.21 -9.56 -6.16
CA LEU A 72 -14.48 -8.31 -6.40
C LEU A 72 -13.15 -8.59 -7.12
N TYR A 73 -12.87 -7.88 -8.20
CA TYR A 73 -11.73 -8.15 -9.07
C TYR A 73 -10.96 -6.87 -9.39
N ASN A 74 -9.64 -6.96 -9.55
CA ASN A 74 -8.83 -5.91 -10.14
C ASN A 74 -8.44 -6.29 -11.58
N ILE A 75 -8.74 -5.41 -12.54
CA ILE A 75 -8.37 -5.58 -13.96
C ILE A 75 -7.23 -4.61 -14.29
N PRO A 76 -6.09 -5.07 -14.85
CA PRO A 76 -5.02 -4.19 -15.26
C PRO A 76 -5.34 -3.48 -16.59
N ALA A 77 -4.95 -2.21 -16.70
CA ALA A 77 -5.08 -1.40 -17.90
C ALA A 77 -3.89 -0.44 -18.02
N TYR A 78 -3.53 -0.05 -19.25
CA TYR A 78 -2.32 0.73 -19.52
C TYR A 78 -2.60 1.81 -20.54
N LEU A 79 -2.21 3.05 -20.25
CA LEU A 79 -2.21 4.11 -21.27
C LEU A 79 -1.08 3.89 -22.27
N GLY A 80 0.12 3.62 -21.75
CA GLY A 80 1.35 3.45 -22.53
C GLY A 80 1.64 2.03 -23.00
N ASP A 81 2.62 1.92 -23.88
CA ASP A 81 3.04 0.72 -24.61
C ASP A 81 4.37 0.13 -24.10
N ARG A 82 4.84 0.60 -22.95
CA ARG A 82 6.11 0.19 -22.33
C ARG A 82 5.83 -0.61 -21.07
N GLY A 83 6.70 -1.59 -20.77
CA GLY A 83 6.57 -2.36 -19.56
C GLY A 83 6.75 -1.53 -18.28
N ILE A 84 6.12 -2.01 -17.21
CA ILE A 84 5.99 -1.31 -15.93
C ILE A 84 7.30 -1.20 -15.15
N ASN A 85 8.21 -2.14 -15.37
CA ASN A 85 9.51 -2.17 -14.71
C ASN A 85 10.58 -1.76 -15.71
N SER A 86 11.00 -0.50 -15.62
CA SER A 86 11.99 0.10 -16.52
C SER A 86 13.42 -0.43 -16.35
N ILE A 87 13.66 -1.36 -15.41
CA ILE A 87 14.98 -1.96 -15.13
C ILE A 87 15.04 -3.39 -15.64
N SER A 88 13.99 -4.18 -15.40
CA SER A 88 13.97 -5.60 -15.77
C SER A 88 13.81 -5.80 -17.27
N GLY A 89 13.14 -4.85 -17.96
CA GLY A 89 12.81 -5.00 -19.38
C GLY A 89 11.61 -5.91 -19.64
N ILE A 90 10.80 -6.21 -18.61
CA ILE A 90 9.51 -6.88 -18.79
C ILE A 90 8.67 -6.12 -19.82
N LYS A 91 7.98 -6.84 -20.71
CA LYS A 91 7.12 -6.21 -21.74
C LYS A 91 5.71 -5.95 -21.19
N PRO A 92 4.90 -5.10 -21.84
CA PRO A 92 3.52 -4.83 -21.42
C PRO A 92 2.67 -6.10 -21.33
N PHE A 93 1.76 -6.15 -20.36
CA PHE A 93 0.83 -7.27 -20.15
C PHE A 93 -0.43 -7.19 -21.03
N ARG A 94 -0.74 -6.01 -21.55
CA ARG A 94 -1.89 -5.71 -22.40
C ARG A 94 -1.50 -4.66 -23.44
N SER A 95 -2.33 -4.52 -24.48
CA SER A 95 -2.17 -3.46 -25.47
C SER A 95 -2.48 -2.08 -24.85
N PRO A 96 -1.79 -1.01 -25.30
CA PRO A 96 -2.01 0.35 -24.81
C PRO A 96 -3.40 0.86 -25.18
N ILE A 97 -4.00 1.65 -24.29
CA ILE A 97 -5.23 2.40 -24.56
C ILE A 97 -4.94 3.61 -25.44
N TRP A 98 -3.82 4.30 -25.23
CA TRP A 98 -3.51 5.55 -25.92
C TRP A 98 -2.61 5.30 -27.14
N VAL A 99 -3.22 5.01 -28.28
CA VAL A 99 -2.52 4.52 -29.49
C VAL A 99 -2.13 5.63 -30.48
N GLY A 100 -2.62 6.85 -30.30
CA GLY A 100 -2.24 7.98 -31.12
C GLY A 100 -2.93 9.29 -30.70
N GLU A 101 -2.65 10.37 -31.42
CA GLU A 101 -3.28 11.66 -31.17
C GLU A 101 -4.80 11.56 -31.36
N ASN A 102 -5.55 11.74 -30.26
CA ASN A 102 -7.00 11.55 -30.20
C ASN A 102 -7.50 10.16 -30.63
N GLN A 103 -6.66 9.13 -30.55
CA GLN A 103 -7.01 7.74 -30.87
C GLN A 103 -6.87 6.85 -29.65
N LEU A 104 -7.98 6.22 -29.26
CA LEU A 104 -8.06 5.31 -28.11
C LEU A 104 -8.50 3.91 -28.56
N ASP A 105 -7.88 2.88 -27.98
CA ASP A 105 -8.23 1.47 -28.22
C ASP A 105 -8.57 0.77 -26.89
N TYR A 106 -9.83 0.36 -26.74
CA TYR A 106 -10.31 -0.33 -25.55
C TYR A 106 -10.39 -1.85 -25.71
N THR A 107 -9.94 -2.41 -26.83
CA THR A 107 -10.12 -3.83 -27.18
C THR A 107 -9.62 -4.77 -26.10
N SER A 108 -8.45 -4.48 -25.53
CA SER A 108 -7.86 -5.30 -24.48
C SER A 108 -8.71 -5.31 -23.20
N LEU A 109 -9.23 -4.15 -22.81
CA LEU A 109 -10.06 -3.99 -21.63
C LEU A 109 -11.45 -4.63 -21.83
N MET A 110 -12.01 -4.53 -23.03
CA MET A 110 -13.25 -5.22 -23.41
C MET A 110 -13.11 -6.73 -23.24
N THR A 111 -12.02 -7.32 -23.74
CA THR A 111 -11.73 -8.75 -23.58
C THR A 111 -11.67 -9.15 -22.12
N ASP A 112 -10.92 -8.42 -21.29
CA ASP A 112 -10.80 -8.74 -19.85
C ASP A 112 -12.17 -8.68 -19.14
N PHE A 113 -13.01 -7.68 -19.45
CA PHE A 113 -14.37 -7.60 -18.90
C PHE A 113 -15.28 -8.72 -19.41
N ASP A 114 -15.26 -9.02 -20.71
CA ASP A 114 -16.09 -10.06 -21.31
C ASP A 114 -15.75 -11.44 -20.70
N GLU A 115 -14.46 -11.74 -20.53
CA GLU A 115 -13.99 -12.97 -19.89
C GLU A 115 -14.38 -13.03 -18.41
N LEU A 116 -14.25 -11.91 -17.68
CA LEU A 116 -14.63 -11.82 -16.28
C LEU A 116 -16.13 -12.03 -16.10
N ILE A 117 -16.97 -11.29 -16.83
CA ILE A 117 -18.44 -11.33 -16.70
C ILE A 117 -19.00 -12.68 -17.17
N ALA A 118 -18.38 -13.29 -18.18
CA ALA A 118 -18.74 -14.65 -18.60
C ALA A 118 -18.39 -15.70 -17.54
N SER A 119 -17.41 -15.42 -16.67
CA SER A 119 -16.99 -16.30 -15.59
C SER A 119 -17.78 -16.08 -14.30
N ASP A 120 -18.14 -14.83 -14.02
CA ASP A 120 -18.93 -14.40 -12.86
C ASP A 120 -19.88 -13.26 -13.25
N SER A 121 -21.18 -13.56 -13.28
CA SER A 121 -22.20 -12.57 -13.63
C SER A 121 -22.42 -11.50 -12.54
N ASN A 122 -21.90 -11.71 -11.33
CA ASN A 122 -21.97 -10.78 -10.20
C ASN A 122 -20.67 -9.99 -10.02
N ALA A 123 -19.70 -10.14 -10.92
CA ALA A 123 -18.40 -9.52 -10.78
C ALA A 123 -18.49 -8.00 -10.60
N LEU A 124 -17.76 -7.48 -9.61
CA LEU A 124 -17.45 -6.08 -9.42
C LEU A 124 -15.97 -5.88 -9.71
N ALA A 125 -15.63 -4.84 -10.46
CA ALA A 125 -14.30 -4.59 -10.97
C ALA A 125 -13.79 -3.23 -10.50
N ILE A 126 -12.53 -3.23 -10.12
CA ILE A 126 -11.70 -2.04 -9.99
C ILE A 126 -10.66 -2.11 -11.11
N ILE A 127 -10.56 -1.06 -11.92
CA ILE A 127 -9.52 -1.03 -12.97
C ILE A 127 -8.25 -0.40 -12.39
N ARG A 128 -7.13 -1.12 -12.41
CA ARG A 128 -5.80 -0.57 -12.15
C ARG A 128 -5.25 -0.01 -13.45
N ILE A 129 -5.24 1.32 -13.58
CA ILE A 129 -4.79 1.98 -14.80
C ILE A 129 -3.42 2.63 -14.63
N HIS A 130 -2.43 2.16 -15.39
CA HIS A 130 -1.10 2.74 -15.46
C HIS A 130 -1.09 3.95 -16.39
N LEU A 131 -0.74 5.11 -15.85
CA LEU A 131 -0.91 6.43 -16.48
C LEU A 131 0.34 6.97 -17.20
N ASP A 132 1.42 6.19 -17.27
CA ASP A 132 2.58 6.58 -18.07
C ASP A 132 2.20 6.72 -19.55
N ALA A 133 2.83 7.68 -20.23
CA ALA A 133 2.55 7.97 -21.62
C ALA A 133 3.11 6.86 -22.56
N PRO A 134 2.49 6.65 -23.74
CA PRO A 134 3.04 5.80 -24.79
C PRO A 134 4.28 6.43 -25.43
N THR A 135 5.10 5.59 -26.05
CA THR A 135 6.38 5.99 -26.65
C THR A 135 6.22 7.10 -27.70
N TRP A 136 5.20 7.04 -28.56
CA TRP A 136 4.95 8.07 -29.57
C TRP A 136 4.72 9.46 -28.95
N TRP A 137 4.12 9.51 -27.76
CA TRP A 137 3.85 10.75 -27.06
C TRP A 137 5.14 11.31 -26.44
N GLU A 138 5.95 10.44 -25.82
CA GLU A 138 7.26 10.81 -25.29
C GLU A 138 8.18 11.37 -26.41
N GLU A 139 8.13 10.78 -27.60
CA GLU A 139 8.88 11.25 -28.79
C GLU A 139 8.40 12.61 -29.30
N LEU A 140 7.09 12.87 -29.24
CA LEU A 140 6.49 14.14 -29.65
C LEU A 140 6.73 15.26 -28.62
N HIS A 141 6.85 14.91 -27.35
CA HIS A 141 6.99 15.83 -26.22
C HIS A 141 8.25 15.58 -25.38
N PRO A 142 9.46 15.66 -25.97
CA PRO A 142 10.70 15.44 -25.25
C PRO A 142 10.90 16.41 -24.08
N GLU A 143 10.27 17.60 -24.12
CA GLU A 143 10.24 18.57 -23.02
C GLU A 143 9.50 18.09 -21.76
N SER A 144 8.67 17.05 -21.90
CA SER A 144 7.90 16.43 -20.82
C SER A 144 8.54 15.15 -20.27
N ALA A 145 9.69 14.74 -20.81
CA ALA A 145 10.42 13.57 -20.35
C ALA A 145 11.46 13.91 -19.27
N SER A 146 11.88 12.92 -18.48
CA SER A 146 12.98 13.13 -17.54
C SER A 146 14.29 13.28 -18.32
N LEU A 147 15.04 14.35 -18.07
CA LEU A 147 16.30 14.63 -18.76
C LEU A 147 17.48 13.97 -18.03
N GLN A 148 18.27 13.18 -18.75
CA GLN A 148 19.47 12.52 -18.24
C GLN A 148 20.73 13.40 -18.40
N PRO A 149 21.81 13.17 -17.63
CA PRO A 149 23.03 13.99 -17.70
C PRO A 149 23.75 13.97 -19.05
N ASP A 150 23.52 12.95 -19.88
CA ASP A 150 24.06 12.84 -21.24
C ASP A 150 23.20 13.58 -22.29
N GLY A 151 22.11 14.22 -21.86
CA GLY A 151 21.15 14.92 -22.71
C GLY A 151 20.06 14.03 -23.30
N SER A 152 20.06 12.72 -23.02
CA SER A 152 18.99 11.82 -23.44
C SER A 152 17.74 11.96 -22.57
N THR A 153 16.59 11.52 -23.09
CA THR A 153 15.31 11.51 -22.37
C THR A 153 15.00 10.10 -21.85
N PHE A 154 14.38 10.02 -20.67
CA PHE A 154 14.00 8.74 -20.08
C PHE A 154 12.65 8.81 -19.35
N ARG A 155 11.62 8.18 -19.95
CA ARG A 155 10.25 8.16 -19.43
C ARG A 155 9.67 9.56 -19.22
N ILE A 156 8.38 9.64 -18.88
CA ILE A 156 7.76 10.89 -18.48
C ILE A 156 8.45 11.48 -17.23
N SER A 157 8.58 12.81 -17.20
CA SER A 157 8.88 13.53 -15.97
C SER A 157 7.57 13.68 -15.19
N MET A 158 7.54 13.22 -13.94
CA MET A 158 6.36 13.38 -13.06
C MET A 158 6.04 14.85 -12.74
N TYR A 159 6.91 15.79 -13.11
CA TYR A 159 6.66 17.22 -12.97
C TYR A 159 6.00 17.84 -14.22
N SER A 160 5.85 17.08 -15.32
CA SER A 160 5.22 17.56 -16.55
C SER A 160 3.74 17.86 -16.34
N THR A 161 3.40 19.14 -16.49
CA THR A 161 2.01 19.61 -16.48
C THR A 161 1.26 19.16 -17.74
N LEU A 162 1.94 19.12 -18.89
CA LEU A 162 1.37 18.67 -20.15
C LEU A 162 0.97 17.19 -20.09
N TRP A 163 1.87 16.30 -19.65
CA TRP A 163 1.52 14.88 -19.45
C TRP A 163 0.31 14.73 -18.54
N ARG A 164 0.33 15.40 -17.39
CA ARG A 164 -0.78 15.33 -16.43
C ARG A 164 -2.09 15.78 -17.05
N GLU A 165 -2.11 16.85 -17.82
CA GLU A 165 -3.30 17.36 -18.50
C GLU A 165 -3.81 16.40 -19.58
N GLU A 166 -2.93 15.84 -20.39
CA GLU A 166 -3.33 14.96 -21.50
C GLU A 166 -3.73 13.57 -21.04
N ALA A 167 -2.98 12.97 -20.12
CA ALA A 167 -3.38 11.74 -19.45
C ALA A 167 -4.72 11.91 -18.71
N SER A 168 -5.01 13.09 -18.16
CA SER A 168 -6.32 13.38 -17.55
C SER A 168 -7.47 13.35 -18.55
N LYS A 169 -7.25 13.86 -19.78
CA LYS A 169 -8.27 13.82 -20.84
C LYS A 169 -8.56 12.37 -21.22
N VAL A 170 -7.51 11.56 -21.42
CA VAL A 170 -7.65 10.14 -21.76
C VAL A 170 -8.34 9.36 -20.63
N LEU A 171 -7.94 9.58 -19.38
CA LEU A 171 -8.57 8.94 -18.22
C LEU A 171 -10.05 9.32 -18.09
N ALA A 172 -10.41 10.59 -18.28
CA ALA A 172 -11.81 11.02 -18.26
C ALA A 172 -12.62 10.40 -19.41
N GLN A 173 -12.05 10.31 -20.61
CA GLN A 173 -12.69 9.66 -21.76
C GLN A 173 -12.92 8.16 -21.52
N LEU A 174 -11.95 7.47 -20.91
CA LEU A 174 -12.11 6.08 -20.51
C LEU A 174 -13.28 5.89 -19.53
N VAL A 175 -13.36 6.70 -18.47
CA VAL A 175 -14.44 6.60 -17.48
C VAL A 175 -15.80 6.86 -18.14
N GLN A 176 -15.89 7.87 -19.01
CA GLN A 176 -17.13 8.16 -19.75
C GLN A 176 -17.53 7.03 -20.71
N TRP A 177 -16.56 6.42 -21.39
CA TRP A 177 -16.82 5.26 -22.24
C TRP A 177 -17.32 4.06 -21.43
N LEU A 178 -16.69 3.78 -20.28
CA LEU A 178 -17.10 2.70 -19.38
C LEU A 178 -18.52 2.90 -18.84
N GLU A 179 -18.86 4.12 -18.41
CA GLU A 179 -20.21 4.49 -17.97
C GLU A 179 -21.28 4.25 -19.05
N GLN A 180 -20.94 4.42 -20.32
CA GLN A 180 -21.84 4.21 -21.46
C GLN A 180 -21.81 2.78 -22.02
N SER A 181 -20.96 1.92 -21.45
CA SER A 181 -20.76 0.55 -21.92
C SER A 181 -21.62 -0.47 -21.14
N PRO A 182 -21.77 -1.71 -21.65
CA PRO A 182 -22.39 -2.81 -20.89
C PRO A 182 -21.67 -3.15 -19.57
N TYR A 183 -20.42 -2.68 -19.40
CA TYR A 183 -19.58 -2.94 -18.23
C TYR A 183 -19.90 -2.03 -17.04
N ALA A 184 -20.68 -0.95 -17.24
CA ALA A 184 -20.91 0.08 -16.22
C ALA A 184 -21.39 -0.49 -14.88
N LYS A 185 -22.35 -1.42 -14.90
CA LYS A 185 -22.91 -2.05 -13.70
C LYS A 185 -21.90 -2.92 -12.91
N HIS A 186 -20.79 -3.27 -13.54
CA HIS A 186 -19.71 -4.06 -12.95
C HIS A 186 -18.55 -3.19 -12.46
N LEU A 187 -18.49 -1.91 -12.81
CA LEU A 187 -17.35 -1.04 -12.47
C LEU A 187 -17.61 -0.30 -11.15
N ILE A 188 -16.80 -0.57 -10.12
CA ILE A 188 -16.94 0.10 -8.82
C ILE A 188 -15.77 1.01 -8.46
N GLY A 189 -14.66 0.98 -9.19
CA GLY A 189 -13.53 1.84 -8.89
C GLY A 189 -12.45 1.91 -9.96
N ILE A 190 -11.58 2.91 -9.82
CA ILE A 190 -10.33 3.04 -10.57
C ILE A 190 -9.18 3.17 -9.57
N HIS A 191 -8.26 2.22 -9.61
CA HIS A 191 -6.95 2.36 -8.98
C HIS A 191 -6.03 3.13 -9.93
N VAL A 192 -5.66 4.37 -9.60
CA VAL A 192 -4.73 5.15 -10.40
C VAL A 192 -3.30 4.71 -10.11
N ALA A 193 -2.60 4.29 -11.16
CA ALA A 193 -1.24 3.78 -11.10
C ALA A 193 -0.33 4.58 -12.04
N GLY A 194 0.97 4.55 -11.80
CA GLY A 194 1.96 5.27 -12.60
C GLY A 194 3.37 4.93 -12.15
N GLY A 195 4.36 5.35 -12.92
CA GLY A 195 5.76 5.18 -12.54
C GLY A 195 6.24 3.73 -12.55
N PHE A 196 7.39 3.51 -11.93
CA PHE A 196 8.04 2.23 -11.81
C PHE A 196 7.18 1.25 -11.02
N THR A 197 7.05 0.03 -11.55
CA THR A 197 6.23 -1.08 -11.04
C THR A 197 4.74 -0.75 -10.87
N GLU A 198 4.26 0.32 -11.51
CA GLU A 198 2.90 0.87 -11.35
C GLU A 198 2.61 1.43 -9.93
N GLU A 199 3.63 1.53 -9.07
CA GLU A 199 3.48 1.87 -7.66
C GLU A 199 3.86 3.32 -7.34
N TRP A 200 3.85 4.19 -8.34
CA TRP A 200 4.23 5.61 -8.24
C TRP A 200 5.69 5.86 -7.82
N MET A 201 6.55 4.85 -7.97
CA MET A 201 7.99 5.00 -7.80
C MET A 201 8.61 5.74 -8.99
N TYR A 202 9.59 6.59 -8.73
CA TYR A 202 10.37 7.20 -9.83
C TYR A 202 11.19 6.15 -10.59
N HIS A 203 11.25 6.32 -11.92
CA HIS A 203 12.03 5.45 -12.80
C HIS A 203 13.52 5.72 -12.66
N PHE A 204 14.21 4.83 -11.96
CA PHE A 204 15.68 4.75 -11.96
C PHE A 204 16.15 3.41 -11.39
N LYS A 205 17.38 3.01 -11.76
CA LYS A 205 18.03 1.83 -11.19
C LYS A 205 18.85 2.19 -9.96
N ASP A 206 20.01 2.82 -10.18
CA ASP A 206 20.99 3.10 -9.14
C ASP A 206 21.02 4.60 -8.77
N GLU A 207 20.97 5.46 -9.78
CA GLU A 207 21.04 6.92 -9.67
C GLU A 207 19.78 7.55 -10.26
N PHE A 208 19.23 8.54 -9.56
CA PHE A 208 18.04 9.27 -10.02
C PHE A 208 18.45 10.56 -10.74
N TYR A 209 17.98 10.73 -11.98
CA TYR A 209 18.18 11.94 -12.75
C TYR A 209 16.87 12.41 -13.39
N ASP A 210 16.63 13.70 -13.23
CA ASP A 210 15.69 14.49 -14.02
C ASP A 210 16.20 15.94 -13.97
N GLU A 211 16.98 16.32 -14.99
CA GLU A 211 17.55 17.65 -15.17
C GLU A 211 16.64 18.58 -15.99
N SER A 212 15.38 18.18 -16.17
CA SER A 212 14.43 18.95 -16.97
C SER A 212 14.14 20.32 -16.37
N ALA A 213 13.94 21.32 -17.24
CA ALA A 213 13.57 22.67 -16.82
C ALA A 213 12.26 22.68 -16.02
N VAL A 214 11.30 21.82 -16.39
CA VAL A 214 9.99 21.72 -15.74
C VAL A 214 10.11 21.32 -14.27
N ARG A 215 11.08 20.47 -13.91
CA ARG A 215 11.35 20.12 -12.51
C ARG A 215 11.85 21.32 -11.70
N LEU A 216 12.82 22.06 -12.24
CA LEU A 216 13.38 23.24 -11.56
C LEU A 216 12.33 24.36 -11.39
N GLU A 217 11.54 24.62 -12.42
CA GLU A 217 10.45 25.60 -12.38
C GLU A 217 9.38 25.21 -11.35
N SER A 218 8.99 23.93 -11.34
CA SER A 218 8.03 23.38 -10.37
C SER A 218 8.55 23.46 -8.95
N PHE A 219 9.84 23.18 -8.74
CA PHE A 219 10.49 23.29 -7.44
C PHE A 219 10.47 24.73 -6.90
N ARG A 220 10.83 25.72 -7.73
CA ARG A 220 10.78 27.13 -7.33
C ARG A 220 9.37 27.60 -7.01
N LYS A 221 8.37 27.15 -7.78
CA LYS A 221 6.95 27.40 -7.47
C LYS A 221 6.53 26.76 -6.16
N TRP A 222 6.99 25.54 -5.88
CA TRP A 222 6.74 24.85 -4.63
C TRP A 222 7.38 25.58 -3.44
N LEU A 223 8.62 26.06 -3.57
CA LEU A 223 9.29 26.84 -2.52
C LEU A 223 8.53 28.11 -2.15
N ARG A 224 8.02 28.86 -3.14
CA ARG A 224 7.17 30.04 -2.88
C ARG A 224 5.96 29.69 -2.02
N LYS A 225 5.27 28.59 -2.34
CA LYS A 225 4.14 28.11 -1.55
C LYS A 225 4.59 27.67 -0.14
N ARG A 226 5.65 26.86 -0.05
CA ARG A 226 6.19 26.30 1.20
C ARG A 226 6.59 27.37 2.21
N TYR A 227 7.15 28.48 1.71
CA TYR A 227 7.64 29.59 2.52
C TYR A 227 6.73 30.83 2.48
N THR A 228 5.54 30.72 1.87
CA THR A 228 4.55 31.81 1.79
C THR A 228 5.13 33.11 1.19
N ASP A 229 5.92 32.96 0.12
CA ASP A 229 6.66 34.04 -0.56
C ASP A 229 7.61 34.86 0.36
N ASP A 230 7.93 34.36 1.56
CA ASP A 230 8.87 34.99 2.48
C ASP A 230 10.29 34.43 2.24
N VAL A 231 11.08 35.17 1.47
CA VAL A 231 12.47 34.78 1.14
C VAL A 231 13.35 34.67 2.38
N GLU A 232 13.07 35.44 3.44
CA GLU A 232 13.86 35.38 4.68
C GLU A 232 13.63 34.08 5.44
N ARG A 233 12.43 33.48 5.32
CA ARG A 233 12.20 32.12 5.86
C ARG A 233 12.97 31.06 5.08
N LEU A 234 13.03 31.17 3.76
CA LEU A 234 13.84 30.27 2.93
C LEU A 234 15.32 30.37 3.32
N ARG A 235 15.86 31.60 3.40
CA ARG A 235 17.26 31.86 3.78
C ARG A 235 17.62 31.27 5.15
N ARG A 236 16.76 31.50 6.15
CA ARG A 236 16.91 30.89 7.49
C ARG A 236 16.87 29.36 7.44
N SER A 237 15.91 28.80 6.71
CA SER A 237 15.72 27.35 6.64
C SER A 237 16.85 26.63 5.91
N TRP A 238 17.49 27.29 4.94
CA TRP A 238 18.62 26.72 4.19
C TRP A 238 19.97 27.16 4.74
N ASN A 239 19.98 28.04 5.75
CA ASN A 239 21.18 28.66 6.30
C ASN A 239 22.06 29.29 5.20
N ARG A 240 21.41 30.06 4.32
CA ARG A 240 22.03 30.71 3.14
C ARG A 240 21.44 32.08 2.91
N ASP A 241 22.25 33.13 3.01
CA ASP A 241 21.78 34.51 2.82
C ASP A 241 21.61 34.91 1.35
N ASP A 242 22.23 34.17 0.43
CA ASP A 242 22.29 34.48 -0.99
C ASP A 242 21.11 33.91 -1.79
N VAL A 243 20.36 32.96 -1.23
CA VAL A 243 19.26 32.29 -1.94
C VAL A 243 18.04 33.21 -2.07
N THR A 244 17.40 33.13 -3.23
CA THR A 244 16.09 33.71 -3.55
C THR A 244 15.23 32.65 -4.26
N PHE A 245 13.94 32.89 -4.41
CA PHE A 245 13.07 31.95 -5.15
C PHE A 245 13.46 31.84 -6.64
N GLU A 246 14.10 32.86 -7.20
CA GLU A 246 14.55 32.92 -8.60
C GLU A 246 15.87 32.17 -8.82
N ASN A 247 16.79 32.21 -7.84
CA ASN A 247 18.10 31.57 -7.99
C ASN A 247 18.20 30.19 -7.32
N ALA A 248 17.20 29.80 -6.51
CA ALA A 248 17.18 28.51 -5.82
C ALA A 248 17.39 27.35 -6.79
N GLN A 249 18.17 26.38 -6.34
CA GLN A 249 18.51 25.14 -7.04
C GLN A 249 18.06 23.94 -6.22
N LEU A 250 17.79 22.82 -6.88
CA LEU A 250 17.55 21.55 -6.19
C LEU A 250 18.84 21.08 -5.49
N GLY A 251 18.70 20.40 -4.37
CA GLY A 251 19.78 19.65 -3.75
C GLY A 251 20.08 18.36 -4.52
N ASP A 252 21.30 17.86 -4.39
CA ASP A 252 21.69 16.60 -5.03
C ASP A 252 21.04 15.41 -4.32
N ILE A 253 20.09 14.78 -5.03
CA ILE A 253 19.46 13.51 -4.64
C ILE A 253 19.74 12.41 -5.68
N SER A 254 20.76 12.56 -6.51
CA SER A 254 21.11 11.56 -7.53
C SER A 254 21.48 10.22 -6.90
N GLY A 255 22.15 10.25 -5.75
CA GLY A 255 22.74 9.10 -5.08
C GLY A 255 24.05 8.63 -5.70
N LYS A 256 24.67 9.45 -6.56
CA LYS A 256 26.02 9.25 -7.08
C LYS A 256 27.07 9.28 -5.97
N VAL A 257 26.89 10.17 -4.99
CA VAL A 257 27.69 10.22 -3.76
C VAL A 257 26.82 9.77 -2.61
N LYS A 258 27.23 8.70 -1.92
CA LYS A 258 26.56 8.18 -0.72
C LYS A 258 27.53 8.24 0.45
N VAL A 259 27.04 8.64 1.61
CA VAL A 259 27.82 8.70 2.84
C VAL A 259 27.04 8.03 3.95
N ASP A 260 27.69 7.16 4.73
CA ASP A 260 27.05 6.44 5.82
C ASP A 260 26.94 7.32 7.08
N ASN A 261 26.18 8.42 6.98
CA ASN A 261 25.88 9.31 8.09
C ASN A 261 24.52 10.01 7.94
N TRP A 262 24.00 10.46 9.08
CA TRP A 262 22.88 11.41 9.09
C TRP A 262 23.37 12.79 8.64
N ARG A 263 22.58 13.45 7.78
CA ARG A 263 22.85 14.82 7.33
C ARG A 263 22.78 15.79 8.51
N ASN A 264 23.58 16.86 8.47
CA ASN A 264 23.52 17.90 9.49
C ASN A 264 22.26 18.77 9.27
N PRO A 265 21.32 18.85 10.23
CA PRO A 265 20.10 19.66 10.08
C PRO A 265 20.38 21.13 9.77
N ASP A 266 21.48 21.71 10.26
CA ASP A 266 21.83 23.12 10.07
C ASP A 266 22.23 23.47 8.64
N THR A 267 22.52 22.47 7.80
CA THR A 267 22.97 22.65 6.41
C THR A 267 22.19 21.82 5.41
N ALA A 268 21.31 20.93 5.87
CA ALA A 268 20.57 20.01 5.01
C ALA A 268 19.32 20.61 4.36
N GLY A 269 18.91 21.83 4.72
CA GLY A 269 17.62 22.43 4.31
C GLY A 269 17.31 22.32 2.82
N GLN A 270 18.28 22.61 1.95
CA GLN A 270 18.12 22.50 0.49
C GLN A 270 17.81 21.07 0.02
N VAL A 271 18.56 20.08 0.51
CA VAL A 271 18.37 18.66 0.13
C VAL A 271 17.08 18.11 0.76
N PHE A 272 16.81 18.48 2.01
CA PHE A 272 15.58 18.10 2.71
C PHE A 272 14.33 18.56 1.92
N ASP A 273 14.27 19.85 1.56
CA ASP A 273 13.18 20.39 0.75
C ASP A 273 13.09 19.74 -0.63
N THR A 274 14.22 19.34 -1.21
CA THR A 274 14.23 18.62 -2.49
C THR A 274 13.53 17.27 -2.37
N PHE A 275 13.76 16.52 -1.28
CA PHE A 275 13.04 15.27 -1.01
C PHE A 275 11.57 15.49 -0.71
N VAL A 276 11.23 16.53 0.07
CA VAL A 276 9.82 16.84 0.36
C VAL A 276 9.08 17.21 -0.92
N PHE A 277 9.62 18.11 -1.74
CA PHE A 277 9.08 18.44 -3.06
C PHE A 277 8.91 17.20 -3.94
N HIS A 278 9.91 16.32 -3.95
CA HIS A 278 9.92 15.09 -4.74
C HIS A 278 8.77 14.15 -4.35
N GLY A 279 8.58 13.87 -3.05
CA GLY A 279 7.44 13.07 -2.60
C GLY A 279 6.10 13.75 -2.82
N GLU A 280 6.03 15.06 -2.54
CA GLU A 280 4.81 15.83 -2.71
C GLU A 280 4.33 15.94 -4.16
N ALA A 281 5.26 15.94 -5.14
CA ALA A 281 4.92 15.93 -6.55
C ALA A 281 4.18 14.63 -6.94
N THR A 282 4.64 13.49 -6.45
CA THR A 282 3.96 12.20 -6.65
C THR A 282 2.57 12.20 -6.00
N ALA A 283 2.48 12.61 -4.72
CA ALA A 283 1.20 12.70 -4.02
C ALA A 283 0.20 13.65 -4.72
N ASP A 284 0.67 14.78 -5.27
CA ASP A 284 -0.15 15.73 -6.00
C ASP A 284 -0.68 15.16 -7.33
N ASN A 285 0.13 14.35 -8.03
CA ASN A 285 -0.32 13.66 -9.24
C ASN A 285 -1.38 12.62 -8.92
N ILE A 286 -1.19 11.80 -7.88
CA ILE A 286 -2.20 10.82 -7.43
C ILE A 286 -3.51 11.55 -7.10
N ALA A 287 -3.46 12.56 -6.24
CA ALA A 287 -4.64 13.33 -5.85
C ALA A 287 -5.34 13.99 -7.05
N HIS A 288 -4.56 14.43 -8.05
CA HIS A 288 -5.10 14.98 -9.29
C HIS A 288 -5.86 13.94 -10.10
N PHE A 289 -5.29 12.76 -10.33
CA PHE A 289 -5.97 11.72 -11.11
C PHE A 289 -7.17 11.11 -10.38
N CYS A 290 -7.12 10.96 -9.06
CA CYS A 290 -8.29 10.57 -8.26
C CYS A 290 -9.45 11.57 -8.48
N ARG A 291 -9.17 12.88 -8.44
CA ARG A 291 -10.17 13.92 -8.73
C ARG A 291 -10.73 13.84 -10.14
N VAL A 292 -9.91 13.49 -11.13
CA VAL A 292 -10.39 13.29 -12.52
C VAL A 292 -11.41 12.16 -12.57
N VAL A 293 -11.12 11.02 -11.93
CA VAL A 293 -12.05 9.89 -11.84
C VAL A 293 -13.33 10.28 -11.10
N LYS A 294 -13.22 10.93 -9.93
CA LYS A 294 -14.39 11.38 -9.15
C LYS A 294 -15.28 12.31 -9.95
N LYS A 295 -14.71 13.26 -10.69
CA LYS A 295 -15.48 14.16 -11.56
C LYS A 295 -16.15 13.42 -12.72
N ALA A 296 -15.41 12.56 -13.41
CA ALA A 296 -15.91 11.83 -14.58
C ALA A 296 -17.01 10.83 -14.20
N SER A 297 -16.95 10.24 -13.01
CA SER A 297 -17.94 9.29 -12.48
C SER A 297 -19.02 9.91 -11.60
N GLN A 298 -19.05 11.24 -11.47
CA GLN A 298 -19.98 11.95 -10.57
C GLN A 298 -19.91 11.45 -9.11
N GLY A 299 -18.71 11.06 -8.68
CA GLY A 299 -18.43 10.55 -7.33
C GLY A 299 -18.85 9.11 -7.09
N ARG A 300 -19.34 8.38 -8.10
CA ARG A 300 -19.87 7.01 -7.92
C ARG A 300 -18.79 5.95 -7.80
N LEU A 301 -17.63 6.16 -8.43
CA LEU A 301 -16.51 5.23 -8.39
C LEU A 301 -15.59 5.50 -7.21
N LEU A 302 -15.06 4.43 -6.64
CA LEU A 302 -13.90 4.47 -5.76
C LEU A 302 -12.65 4.89 -6.55
N THR A 303 -11.72 5.45 -5.81
CA THR A 303 -10.39 5.79 -6.25
C THR A 303 -9.38 5.31 -5.23
N GLY A 304 -8.31 4.72 -5.72
CA GLY A 304 -7.19 4.35 -4.87
C GLY A 304 -5.86 4.39 -5.60
N ALA A 305 -4.79 4.21 -4.83
CA ALA A 305 -3.43 4.24 -5.35
C ALA A 305 -2.50 3.41 -4.46
N PHE A 306 -1.35 3.04 -5.02
CA PHE A 306 -0.17 2.66 -4.26
C PHE A 306 0.58 3.91 -3.80
N TYR A 307 0.79 4.08 -2.50
CA TYR A 307 1.61 5.20 -2.00
C TYR A 307 2.01 5.04 -0.53
N GLY A 308 3.01 5.82 -0.10
CA GLY A 308 3.32 5.97 1.33
C GLY A 308 4.11 4.82 1.96
N TYR A 309 5.04 4.21 1.22
CA TYR A 309 5.79 3.01 1.61
C TYR A 309 6.92 3.26 2.62
N HIS A 310 6.77 4.28 3.49
CA HIS A 310 7.81 4.73 4.41
C HIS A 310 8.27 3.66 5.42
N TYR A 311 7.46 2.62 5.67
CA TYR A 311 7.81 1.55 6.60
C TYR A 311 8.66 0.43 5.99
N PHE A 312 8.82 0.43 4.66
CA PHE A 312 9.60 -0.58 3.93
C PHE A 312 10.62 0.03 2.95
N VAL A 313 10.21 1.00 2.14
CA VAL A 313 11.08 1.69 1.19
C VAL A 313 11.86 2.78 1.91
N SER A 314 13.09 2.47 2.30
CA SER A 314 13.96 3.39 3.04
C SER A 314 14.64 4.46 2.17
N ASP A 315 14.69 4.27 0.86
CA ASP A 315 15.24 5.24 -0.09
C ASP A 315 14.18 6.24 -0.55
N LEU A 316 14.18 7.44 0.02
CA LEU A 316 13.21 8.49 -0.30
C LEU A 316 13.29 9.03 -1.74
N ARG A 317 14.33 8.70 -2.51
CA ARG A 317 14.37 8.98 -3.96
C ARG A 317 13.29 8.21 -4.73
N ARG A 318 12.63 7.23 -4.11
CA ARG A 318 11.48 6.55 -4.70
C ARG A 318 10.20 7.40 -4.65
N GLY A 319 10.15 8.49 -3.89
CA GLY A 319 9.02 9.45 -3.93
C GLY A 319 7.86 9.16 -2.97
N HIS A 320 8.02 8.30 -1.98
CA HIS A 320 6.92 7.84 -1.10
C HIS A 320 6.80 8.58 0.25
N GLY A 321 7.48 9.72 0.45
CA GLY A 321 7.57 10.45 1.72
C GLY A 321 6.54 11.57 1.93
N ALA A 322 5.31 11.44 1.42
CA ALA A 322 4.26 12.46 1.58
C ALA A 322 2.85 11.87 1.78
N LEU A 323 2.74 10.69 2.40
CA LEU A 323 1.50 10.01 2.75
C LEU A 323 0.58 10.91 3.57
N SER A 324 1.09 11.63 4.58
CA SER A 324 0.25 12.52 5.42
C SER A 324 -0.52 13.54 4.57
N LYS A 325 0.14 14.10 3.54
CA LYS A 325 -0.51 15.01 2.59
C LYS A 325 -1.60 14.31 1.79
N LEU A 326 -1.32 13.12 1.27
CA LEU A 326 -2.25 12.38 0.44
C LEU A 326 -3.47 11.87 1.24
N LEU A 327 -3.31 11.50 2.51
CA LEU A 327 -4.41 11.07 3.38
C LEU A 327 -5.49 12.14 3.57
N ARG A 328 -5.11 13.43 3.49
CA ARG A 328 -6.05 14.57 3.51
C ARG A 328 -6.78 14.81 2.19
N CYS A 329 -6.49 14.05 1.14
CA CYS A 329 -7.18 14.16 -0.14
C CYS A 329 -8.63 13.66 -0.01
N PRO A 330 -9.66 14.48 -0.25
CA PRO A 330 -11.05 14.04 -0.19
C PRO A 330 -11.42 13.14 -1.37
N ASP A 331 -10.69 13.27 -2.49
CA ASP A 331 -10.95 12.55 -3.72
C ASP A 331 -10.36 11.13 -3.70
N LEU A 332 -9.61 10.73 -2.66
CA LEU A 332 -9.00 9.40 -2.50
C LEU A 332 -9.78 8.56 -1.48
N ASP A 333 -10.16 7.32 -1.79
CA ASP A 333 -10.96 6.48 -0.89
C ASP A 333 -10.13 5.39 -0.20
N TYR A 334 -9.13 4.85 -0.89
CA TYR A 334 -8.30 3.76 -0.36
C TYR A 334 -6.85 3.81 -0.84
N LEU A 335 -5.97 3.11 -0.12
CA LEU A 335 -4.58 2.92 -0.49
C LEU A 335 -4.23 1.43 -0.46
N SER A 336 -3.15 1.07 -1.14
CA SER A 336 -2.61 -0.28 -1.14
C SER A 336 -1.09 -0.29 -1.06
N SER A 337 -0.54 -1.39 -0.55
CA SER A 337 0.83 -1.81 -0.78
C SER A 337 0.92 -3.33 -0.69
N PRO A 338 2.00 -3.93 -1.22
CA PRO A 338 2.42 -5.26 -0.81
C PRO A 338 2.68 -5.34 0.69
N ASN A 339 2.73 -6.56 1.23
CA ASN A 339 3.30 -6.81 2.56
C ASN A 339 4.81 -7.07 2.46
N ASP A 340 5.52 -6.96 3.60
CA ASP A 340 6.97 -7.20 3.72
C ASP A 340 7.48 -8.37 2.86
N TYR A 341 8.53 -8.10 2.07
CA TYR A 341 9.13 -9.06 1.15
C TYR A 341 10.09 -10.05 1.83
N HIS A 342 10.36 -9.93 3.13
CA HIS A 342 11.02 -10.97 3.92
C HIS A 342 10.05 -12.12 4.22
N ARG A 343 9.67 -12.83 3.15
CA ARG A 343 8.55 -13.77 3.11
C ARG A 343 8.90 -15.18 3.59
N VAL A 344 9.43 -15.25 4.81
CA VAL A 344 9.77 -16.51 5.46
C VAL A 344 8.73 -16.87 6.53
N ILE A 345 8.60 -18.16 6.81
CA ILE A 345 7.82 -18.68 7.93
C ILE A 345 8.42 -18.14 9.25
N GLY A 346 7.54 -17.77 10.19
CA GLY A 346 7.91 -17.24 11.49
C GLY A 346 8.12 -15.73 11.55
N GLU A 347 8.08 -15.03 10.43
CA GLU A 347 8.23 -13.56 10.38
C GLU A 347 6.90 -12.86 10.09
N ASP A 348 6.75 -11.67 10.67
CA ASP A 348 5.62 -10.79 10.40
C ASP A 348 5.76 -10.14 9.01
N TRP A 349 4.65 -10.03 8.29
CA TRP A 349 4.56 -9.37 6.99
C TRP A 349 3.70 -8.12 7.13
N ALA A 350 4.27 -7.08 7.75
CA ALA A 350 3.57 -5.82 7.92
C ALA A 350 3.36 -5.12 6.55
N PRO A 351 2.24 -4.37 6.39
CA PRO A 351 2.08 -3.42 5.30
C PRO A 351 3.20 -2.38 5.27
N PHE A 352 3.45 -1.76 4.12
CA PHE A 352 4.54 -0.78 3.97
C PHE A 352 4.25 0.61 4.57
N ALA A 353 3.10 0.78 5.23
CA ALA A 353 2.65 2.07 5.74
C ALA A 353 2.09 1.98 7.17
N ALA A 354 2.11 3.11 7.87
CA ALA A 354 1.38 3.39 9.11
C ALA A 354 -0.15 3.27 8.91
N ILE A 355 -0.68 2.05 8.98
CA ILE A 355 -2.10 1.76 8.71
C ILE A 355 -3.04 2.49 9.67
N LYS A 356 -2.63 2.73 10.91
CA LYS A 356 -3.50 3.42 11.86
C LYS A 356 -3.74 4.87 11.43
N SER A 357 -2.73 5.55 10.89
CA SER A 357 -2.88 6.84 10.22
C SER A 357 -3.80 6.76 9.00
N VAL A 358 -3.66 5.74 8.15
CA VAL A 358 -4.56 5.53 7.00
C VAL A 358 -6.02 5.46 7.46
N GLN A 359 -6.29 4.66 8.49
CA GLN A 359 -7.63 4.49 9.06
C GLN A 359 -8.16 5.75 9.73
N LEU A 360 -7.31 6.48 10.46
CA LEU A 360 -7.66 7.75 11.13
C LEU A 360 -8.20 8.79 10.13
N HIS A 361 -7.67 8.80 8.91
CA HIS A 361 -8.11 9.69 7.83
C HIS A 361 -9.27 9.11 7.00
N GLY A 362 -9.93 8.06 7.49
CA GLY A 362 -11.10 7.46 6.87
C GLY A 362 -10.80 6.70 5.57
N LYS A 363 -9.55 6.32 5.33
CA LYS A 363 -9.14 5.63 4.09
C LYS A 363 -9.10 4.12 4.31
N LEU A 364 -9.67 3.37 3.38
CA LEU A 364 -9.56 1.90 3.42
C LEU A 364 -8.13 1.50 3.04
N TRP A 365 -7.59 0.49 3.74
CA TRP A 365 -6.35 -0.15 3.33
C TRP A 365 -6.64 -1.49 2.65
N LEU A 366 -6.02 -1.72 1.50
CA LEU A 366 -6.07 -2.99 0.77
C LEU A 366 -4.66 -3.55 0.65
N ALA A 367 -4.32 -4.58 1.41
CA ALA A 367 -3.04 -5.26 1.26
C ALA A 367 -2.96 -6.02 -0.09
N GLU A 368 -1.89 -5.82 -0.84
CA GLU A 368 -1.57 -6.63 -2.01
C GLU A 368 -0.94 -7.94 -1.53
N ASN A 369 -1.76 -8.99 -1.43
CA ASN A 369 -1.34 -10.30 -0.96
C ASN A 369 -0.83 -11.15 -2.14
N ASP A 370 0.32 -10.79 -2.67
CA ASP A 370 1.04 -11.55 -3.70
C ASP A 370 1.82 -12.72 -3.08
N THR A 371 1.14 -13.53 -2.28
CA THR A 371 1.78 -14.64 -1.55
C THR A 371 2.12 -15.75 -2.52
N ARG A 372 3.43 -16.00 -2.67
CA ARG A 372 3.92 -17.17 -3.40
C ARG A 372 3.59 -18.44 -2.60
N THR A 373 3.12 -19.45 -3.31
CA THR A 373 2.74 -20.78 -2.80
C THR A 373 3.63 -21.87 -3.42
N SER A 374 3.54 -23.10 -2.92
CA SER A 374 4.28 -24.25 -3.46
C SER A 374 3.90 -24.65 -4.88
N ILE A 375 2.82 -24.08 -5.41
CA ILE A 375 2.36 -24.24 -6.80
C ILE A 375 2.52 -22.95 -7.62
N THR A 376 3.31 -21.99 -7.13
CA THR A 376 3.63 -20.75 -7.85
C THR A 376 4.20 -21.07 -9.22
N THR A 377 3.52 -20.61 -10.26
CA THR A 377 4.01 -20.62 -11.64
C THR A 377 4.95 -19.44 -11.86
N LEU A 378 5.95 -19.58 -12.73
CA LEU A 378 6.87 -18.49 -13.07
C LEU A 378 6.42 -17.76 -14.35
N LEU A 379 6.84 -16.50 -14.49
CA LEU A 379 6.51 -15.68 -15.65
C LEU A 379 6.96 -16.33 -16.97
N ARG A 380 8.19 -16.87 -17.01
CA ARG A 380 8.71 -17.58 -18.20
C ARG A 380 7.86 -18.77 -18.65
N ASP A 381 7.16 -19.42 -17.73
CA ASP A 381 6.34 -20.61 -18.02
C ASP A 381 4.94 -20.20 -18.50
N ARG A 382 4.44 -19.05 -18.03
CA ARG A 382 3.09 -18.55 -18.29
C ARG A 382 3.02 -17.60 -19.48
N ALA A 383 4.01 -16.73 -19.63
CA ALA A 383 4.08 -15.74 -20.69
C ALA A 383 5.53 -15.51 -21.16
N PRO A 384 6.16 -16.51 -21.83
CA PRO A 384 7.55 -16.41 -22.28
C PRO A 384 7.80 -15.23 -23.24
N HIS A 385 6.77 -14.71 -23.90
CA HIS A 385 6.88 -13.62 -24.87
C HIS A 385 7.10 -12.23 -24.21
N ILE A 386 6.73 -12.06 -22.95
CA ILE A 386 6.93 -10.83 -22.16
C ILE A 386 8.03 -10.93 -21.10
N GLN A 387 8.53 -12.14 -20.86
CA GLN A 387 9.65 -12.42 -19.96
C GLN A 387 10.91 -11.68 -20.44
N PRO A 388 11.59 -10.91 -19.57
CA PRO A 388 12.90 -10.36 -19.88
C PRO A 388 14.01 -11.40 -19.88
N GLU A 389 15.14 -11.07 -20.52
CA GLU A 389 16.34 -11.89 -20.53
C GLU A 389 16.94 -12.06 -19.12
N GLY A 390 17.65 -13.17 -18.89
CA GLY A 390 18.31 -13.45 -17.61
C GLY A 390 17.40 -14.10 -16.57
N THR A 391 17.65 -13.79 -15.29
CA THR A 391 16.97 -14.44 -14.15
C THR A 391 15.87 -13.61 -13.50
N ALA A 392 15.60 -12.41 -14.03
CA ALA A 392 14.49 -11.58 -13.56
C ALA A 392 13.18 -12.40 -13.53
N TYR A 393 12.44 -12.35 -12.42
CA TYR A 393 11.19 -13.10 -12.21
C TYR A 393 11.34 -14.63 -12.08
N THR A 394 12.54 -15.15 -11.80
CA THR A 394 12.78 -16.62 -11.72
C THR A 394 13.52 -17.10 -10.47
N ASP A 395 14.02 -16.20 -9.63
CA ASP A 395 14.80 -16.50 -8.43
C ASP A 395 14.35 -15.68 -7.20
N GLY A 396 14.93 -15.96 -6.04
CA GLY A 396 14.72 -15.18 -4.82
C GLY A 396 13.24 -15.06 -4.43
N VAL A 397 12.75 -13.82 -4.34
CA VAL A 397 11.36 -13.48 -3.93
C VAL A 397 10.28 -14.05 -4.85
N TRP A 398 10.64 -14.56 -6.03
CA TRP A 398 9.72 -15.14 -6.99
C TRP A 398 9.40 -16.62 -6.72
N LEU A 399 10.15 -17.26 -5.83
CA LEU A 399 9.93 -18.65 -5.45
C LEU A 399 8.95 -18.73 -4.27
N GLY A 400 8.05 -19.71 -4.34
CA GLY A 400 7.18 -20.05 -3.22
C GLY A 400 7.84 -20.99 -2.21
N PRO A 401 7.16 -21.24 -1.07
CA PRO A 401 7.58 -22.26 -0.11
C PRO A 401 7.60 -23.66 -0.73
N GLU A 402 8.31 -24.60 -0.10
CA GLU A 402 8.47 -25.95 -0.64
C GLU A 402 7.22 -26.81 -0.48
N THR A 403 6.35 -26.51 0.48
CA THR A 403 5.21 -27.37 0.84
C THR A 403 3.87 -26.63 0.78
N MET A 404 2.80 -27.41 0.60
CA MET A 404 1.43 -26.87 0.63
C MET A 404 1.06 -26.40 2.03
N GLU A 405 1.53 -27.08 3.08
CA GLU A 405 1.26 -26.72 4.47
C GLU A 405 1.83 -25.34 4.83
N GLU A 406 3.02 -25.02 4.34
CA GLU A 406 3.59 -23.67 4.47
C GLU A 406 2.76 -22.64 3.69
N SER A 407 2.28 -22.99 2.49
CA SER A 407 1.41 -22.12 1.69
C SER A 407 0.09 -21.82 2.42
N GLU A 408 -0.55 -22.84 2.99
CA GLU A 408 -1.75 -22.70 3.81
C GLU A 408 -1.49 -21.79 5.02
N ALA A 409 -0.38 -22.02 5.74
CA ALA A 409 -0.02 -21.21 6.90
C ALA A 409 0.14 -19.72 6.52
N LEU A 410 0.77 -19.42 5.39
CA LEU A 410 0.98 -18.05 4.93
C LEU A 410 -0.32 -17.36 4.49
N LEU A 411 -1.22 -18.08 3.79
CA LEU A 411 -2.53 -17.52 3.42
C LEU A 411 -3.41 -17.26 4.65
N TRP A 412 -3.46 -18.20 5.61
CA TRP A 412 -4.15 -17.98 6.88
C TRP A 412 -3.56 -16.79 7.64
N LYS A 413 -2.23 -16.59 7.60
CA LYS A 413 -1.57 -15.46 8.26
C LYS A 413 -2.05 -14.13 7.68
N ASN A 414 -2.12 -14.01 6.35
CA ASN A 414 -2.63 -12.80 5.71
C ASN A 414 -4.10 -12.55 6.05
N LEU A 415 -4.95 -13.59 6.00
CA LEU A 415 -6.36 -13.46 6.36
C LEU A 415 -6.53 -13.04 7.83
N GLY A 416 -5.83 -13.69 8.75
CA GLY A 416 -5.86 -13.37 10.18
C GLY A 416 -5.43 -11.94 10.48
N ARG A 417 -4.44 -11.41 9.74
CA ARG A 417 -4.02 -10.01 9.86
C ARG A 417 -5.10 -9.04 9.40
N MET A 418 -5.68 -9.27 8.21
CA MET A 418 -6.78 -8.47 7.66
C MET A 418 -7.97 -8.39 8.63
N LEU A 419 -8.36 -9.54 9.22
CA LEU A 419 -9.45 -9.62 10.19
C LEU A 419 -9.14 -8.89 11.50
N ALA A 420 -7.95 -9.11 12.09
CA ALA A 420 -7.59 -8.53 13.38
C ALA A 420 -7.41 -7.02 13.32
N TYR A 421 -6.87 -6.49 12.21
CA TYR A 421 -6.57 -5.07 12.04
C TYR A 421 -7.69 -4.28 11.33
N GLY A 422 -8.72 -4.97 10.83
CA GLY A 422 -9.90 -4.34 10.21
C GLY A 422 -9.57 -3.64 8.90
N TYR A 423 -8.89 -4.35 7.99
CA TYR A 423 -8.63 -3.86 6.64
C TYR A 423 -8.82 -4.98 5.60
N GLY A 424 -8.82 -4.61 4.32
CA GLY A 424 -9.00 -5.53 3.21
C GLY A 424 -7.70 -5.90 2.50
N GLY A 425 -7.83 -6.54 1.35
CA GLY A 425 -6.70 -6.86 0.50
C GLY A 425 -7.12 -7.58 -0.75
N TRP A 426 -6.19 -7.76 -1.67
CA TRP A 426 -6.43 -8.56 -2.85
C TRP A 426 -5.46 -9.73 -2.94
N TRP A 427 -6.00 -10.90 -3.22
CA TRP A 427 -5.26 -12.12 -3.50
C TRP A 427 -4.62 -11.96 -4.87
N PHE A 428 -3.33 -11.60 -4.88
CA PHE A 428 -2.63 -11.28 -6.11
C PHE A 428 -1.94 -12.52 -6.69
N ASP A 429 -2.67 -13.17 -7.59
CA ASP A 429 -2.24 -14.34 -8.34
C ASP A 429 -1.50 -13.88 -9.60
N MET A 430 -0.29 -13.34 -9.42
CA MET A 430 0.35 -12.44 -10.39
C MET A 430 0.37 -12.99 -11.82
N TRP A 431 0.68 -14.28 -12.00
CA TRP A 431 0.75 -14.96 -13.31
C TRP A 431 -0.37 -16.00 -13.55
N GLY A 432 -1.28 -16.16 -12.58
CA GLY A 432 -2.36 -17.13 -12.62
C GLY A 432 -1.98 -18.52 -12.07
N GLY A 433 -2.85 -19.08 -11.24
CA GLY A 433 -2.80 -20.45 -10.73
C GLY A 433 -2.14 -20.65 -9.37
N TRP A 434 -1.68 -19.59 -8.69
CA TRP A 434 -0.98 -19.71 -7.41
C TRP A 434 -1.87 -20.19 -6.26
N PHE A 435 -3.18 -20.03 -6.39
CA PHE A 435 -4.15 -20.40 -5.34
C PHE A 435 -5.06 -21.56 -5.72
N GLY A 436 -4.92 -22.15 -6.92
CA GLY A 436 -5.87 -23.12 -7.47
C GLY A 436 -5.92 -24.50 -6.78
N ASP A 437 -5.20 -24.70 -5.67
CA ASP A 437 -5.33 -25.89 -4.84
C ASP A 437 -6.58 -25.80 -3.94
N PRO A 438 -7.37 -26.87 -3.78
CA PRO A 438 -8.57 -26.86 -2.93
C PRO A 438 -8.32 -26.37 -1.51
N LYS A 439 -7.16 -26.66 -0.91
CA LYS A 439 -6.82 -26.21 0.44
C LYS A 439 -6.63 -24.69 0.50
N LEU A 440 -6.03 -24.09 -0.51
CA LEU A 440 -5.83 -22.64 -0.60
C LEU A 440 -7.14 -21.92 -0.93
N MET A 441 -7.93 -22.47 -1.86
CA MET A 441 -9.26 -21.94 -2.19
C MET A 441 -10.22 -21.98 -0.98
N HIS A 442 -10.08 -22.97 -0.10
CA HIS A 442 -10.82 -23.00 1.18
C HIS A 442 -10.54 -21.78 2.04
N ILE A 443 -9.30 -21.29 2.08
CA ILE A 443 -8.92 -20.10 2.87
C ILE A 443 -9.55 -18.84 2.27
N ILE A 444 -9.51 -18.70 0.94
CA ILE A 444 -10.17 -17.58 0.24
C ILE A 444 -11.67 -17.59 0.54
N ALA A 445 -12.32 -18.75 0.45
CA ALA A 445 -13.74 -18.89 0.77
C ALA A 445 -14.04 -18.61 2.25
N SER A 446 -13.14 -19.02 3.15
CA SER A 446 -13.26 -18.73 4.59
C SER A 446 -13.26 -17.22 4.85
N GLY A 447 -12.44 -16.44 4.14
CA GLY A 447 -12.43 -14.98 4.26
C GLY A 447 -13.80 -14.35 3.98
N GLN A 448 -14.46 -14.78 2.89
CA GLN A 448 -15.82 -14.31 2.55
C GLN A 448 -16.83 -14.71 3.64
N ARG A 449 -16.84 -16.00 4.03
CA ARG A 449 -17.73 -16.51 5.08
C ARG A 449 -17.55 -15.79 6.41
N PHE A 450 -16.30 -15.51 6.80
CA PHE A 450 -16.01 -14.87 8.08
C PHE A 450 -16.50 -13.42 8.10
N PHE A 451 -16.34 -12.68 7.00
CA PHE A 451 -16.86 -11.32 6.89
C PHE A 451 -18.39 -11.28 7.03
N GLU A 452 -19.09 -12.19 6.35
CA GLU A 452 -20.56 -12.26 6.40
C GLU A 452 -21.09 -12.71 7.77
N ARG A 453 -20.43 -13.71 8.37
CA ARG A 453 -20.89 -14.35 9.61
C ARG A 453 -20.52 -13.57 10.87
N TYR A 454 -19.35 -12.94 10.87
CA TYR A 454 -18.81 -12.24 12.03
C TYR A 454 -18.66 -10.75 11.68
N PRO A 455 -19.75 -9.98 11.74
CA PRO A 455 -19.70 -8.56 11.41
C PRO A 455 -18.75 -7.82 12.34
N ASP A 456 -18.27 -6.69 11.83
CA ASP A 456 -17.39 -5.78 12.53
C ASP A 456 -17.95 -5.34 13.90
N GLU A 457 -17.21 -5.68 14.96
CA GLU A 457 -17.53 -5.36 16.34
C GLU A 457 -16.34 -4.67 17.02
N VAL A 458 -16.62 -3.67 17.86
CA VAL A 458 -15.59 -3.01 18.66
C VAL A 458 -15.34 -3.83 19.91
N PHE A 459 -14.08 -4.23 20.12
CA PHE A 459 -13.62 -4.88 21.35
C PHE A 459 -12.64 -3.96 22.09
N PRO A 460 -13.11 -3.01 22.93
CA PRO A 460 -12.24 -2.05 23.58
C PRO A 460 -11.13 -2.70 24.42
N ALA A 461 -11.42 -3.85 25.05
CA ALA A 461 -10.45 -4.60 25.84
C ALA A 461 -9.32 -5.21 25.00
N MET A 462 -9.49 -5.33 23.68
CA MET A 462 -8.44 -5.76 22.75
C MET A 462 -7.72 -4.59 22.06
N ALA A 463 -8.07 -3.34 22.37
CA ALA A 463 -7.40 -2.19 21.77
C ALA A 463 -5.89 -2.23 22.07
N PRO A 464 -5.02 -1.97 21.07
CA PRO A 464 -3.58 -1.92 21.28
C PRO A 464 -3.18 -0.98 22.42
N LYS A 465 -2.19 -1.39 23.21
CA LYS A 465 -1.62 -0.58 24.30
C LYS A 465 -0.19 -0.09 24.03
N VAL A 466 0.25 -0.31 22.79
CA VAL A 466 1.51 0.19 22.25
C VAL A 466 1.20 1.05 21.03
N ALA A 467 1.68 2.29 21.02
CA ALA A 467 1.71 3.15 19.84
C ALA A 467 3.16 3.30 19.35
N VAL A 468 3.37 3.15 18.05
CA VAL A 468 4.65 3.39 17.39
C VAL A 468 4.47 4.54 16.41
N ILE A 469 5.33 5.55 16.51
CA ILE A 469 5.32 6.77 15.71
C ILE A 469 6.52 6.73 14.79
N VAL A 470 6.29 6.90 13.49
CA VAL A 470 7.33 6.92 12.46
C VAL A 470 7.28 8.22 11.66
N ASP A 471 8.45 8.72 11.27
CA ASP A 471 8.58 9.91 10.42
C ASP A 471 8.76 9.49 8.96
N GLU A 472 7.78 9.80 8.11
CA GLU A 472 7.85 9.48 6.68
C GLU A 472 8.95 10.26 5.93
N LYS A 473 9.52 11.29 6.55
CA LYS A 473 10.61 12.11 6.01
C LYS A 473 11.99 11.72 6.54
N LEU A 474 12.09 10.71 7.40
CA LEU A 474 13.36 10.28 8.01
C LEU A 474 14.50 10.12 7.00
N GLY A 475 14.26 9.41 5.89
CA GLY A 475 15.30 9.19 4.88
C GLY A 475 15.73 10.45 4.11
N ALA A 476 15.03 11.59 4.23
CA ALA A 476 15.51 12.86 3.72
C ALA A 476 16.77 13.33 4.48
N MET A 477 16.96 12.85 5.71
CA MET A 477 18.15 13.08 6.52
C MET A 477 19.21 11.98 6.39
N ASP A 478 18.93 10.90 5.66
CA ASP A 478 19.83 9.76 5.48
C ASP A 478 20.75 9.95 4.25
N ALA A 479 22.03 10.28 4.46
CA ALA A 479 22.99 10.48 3.36
C ALA A 479 23.43 9.18 2.67
N SER A 480 23.05 8.03 3.23
CA SER A 480 23.30 6.72 2.63
C SER A 480 22.19 6.32 1.64
N PHE A 481 21.11 7.10 1.58
CA PHE A 481 19.90 6.83 0.78
C PHE A 481 19.21 5.53 1.19
N GLY A 482 18.94 5.39 2.49
CA GLY A 482 18.08 4.34 3.05
C GLY A 482 18.83 3.26 3.84
N GLY A 483 20.17 3.28 3.88
CA GLY A 483 20.97 2.36 4.68
C GLY A 483 20.77 2.55 6.18
N LEU A 484 20.79 3.78 6.68
CA LEU A 484 20.58 4.09 8.09
C LEU A 484 19.09 4.01 8.47
N THR A 485 18.23 4.55 7.61
CA THR A 485 16.77 4.48 7.77
C THR A 485 16.31 3.03 7.85
N GLY A 486 16.84 2.17 6.97
CA GLY A 486 16.53 0.74 6.95
C GLY A 486 16.93 0.01 8.25
N GLN A 487 18.01 0.43 8.92
CA GLN A 487 18.40 -0.13 10.21
C GLN A 487 17.37 0.16 11.31
N ILE A 488 16.81 1.37 11.34
CA ILE A 488 15.76 1.72 12.31
C ILE A 488 14.45 0.98 11.99
N LEU A 489 14.05 0.95 10.71
CA LEU A 489 12.81 0.28 10.29
C LEU A 489 12.86 -1.25 10.47
N HIS A 490 14.05 -1.83 10.67
CA HIS A 490 14.20 -3.27 10.94
C HIS A 490 13.48 -3.73 12.22
N ASN A 491 13.20 -2.82 13.16
CA ASN A 491 12.43 -3.12 14.37
C ASN A 491 11.02 -3.69 14.11
N ARG A 492 10.49 -3.52 12.89
CA ARG A 492 9.20 -4.09 12.47
C ARG A 492 9.09 -5.60 12.67
N TYR A 493 10.18 -6.35 12.46
CA TYR A 493 10.19 -7.80 12.66
C TYR A 493 10.07 -8.16 14.14
N ALA A 494 10.74 -7.40 15.01
CA ALA A 494 10.64 -7.61 16.45
C ALA A 494 9.24 -7.27 16.97
N LEU A 495 8.65 -6.16 16.51
CA LEU A 495 7.31 -5.70 16.88
C LEU A 495 6.23 -6.76 16.64
N GLY A 496 6.25 -7.43 15.48
CA GLY A 496 5.28 -8.48 15.12
C GLY A 496 5.34 -9.74 15.99
N LYS A 497 6.40 -9.92 16.79
CA LYS A 497 6.63 -11.10 17.63
C LYS A 497 6.55 -10.81 19.13
N THR A 498 6.17 -9.60 19.54
CA THR A 498 6.16 -9.20 20.96
C THR A 498 5.09 -9.87 21.81
N GLY A 499 4.06 -10.45 21.17
CA GLY A 499 2.90 -11.03 21.83
C GLY A 499 1.84 -10.01 22.23
N ALA A 500 1.97 -8.74 21.80
CA ALA A 500 0.97 -7.70 21.95
C ALA A 500 0.74 -6.96 20.62
N PRO A 501 -0.50 -6.57 20.28
CA PRO A 501 -0.76 -5.74 19.11
C PRO A 501 -0.27 -4.30 19.35
N TYR A 502 0.06 -3.61 18.26
CA TYR A 502 0.49 -2.22 18.26
C TYR A 502 -0.21 -1.42 17.16
N ASP A 503 -0.41 -0.13 17.41
CA ASP A 503 -0.81 0.84 16.39
C ASP A 503 0.43 1.55 15.83
N LEU A 504 0.47 1.75 14.51
CA LEU A 504 1.56 2.46 13.82
C LEU A 504 1.01 3.76 13.20
N TYR A 505 1.53 4.89 13.65
CA TYR A 505 1.14 6.24 13.23
C TYR A 505 2.27 6.97 12.50
N LEU A 506 1.89 7.84 11.58
CA LEU A 506 2.77 8.90 11.07
C LEU A 506 3.03 9.94 12.16
N ARG A 507 4.22 10.54 12.14
CA ARG A 507 4.60 11.67 13.01
C ARG A 507 3.60 12.82 12.92
N GLU A 508 3.08 13.13 11.73
CA GLU A 508 2.08 14.17 11.51
C GLU A 508 0.72 13.92 12.18
N ASP A 509 0.45 12.69 12.62
CA ASP A 509 -0.78 12.32 13.34
C ASP A 509 -0.54 12.08 14.83
N LEU A 510 0.59 12.53 15.38
CA LEU A 510 0.92 12.38 16.80
C LEU A 510 -0.17 12.97 17.71
N ASP A 511 -0.86 14.02 17.26
CA ASP A 511 -1.99 14.62 18.00
C ASP A 511 -3.14 13.63 18.27
N ALA A 512 -3.26 12.54 17.51
CA ALA A 512 -4.27 11.50 17.74
C ALA A 512 -3.90 10.57 18.90
N VAL A 513 -2.64 10.57 19.35
CA VAL A 513 -2.15 9.76 20.45
C VAL A 513 -2.22 10.62 21.71
N LYS A 514 -3.19 10.38 22.60
CA LYS A 514 -3.33 11.15 23.85
C LYS A 514 -2.62 10.46 25.00
N ALA A 515 -2.13 11.26 25.95
CA ALA A 515 -1.55 10.75 27.19
C ALA A 515 -2.57 9.87 27.92
N GLY A 516 -2.14 8.67 28.33
CA GLY A 516 -2.99 7.68 29.00
C GLY A 516 -3.73 6.70 28.08
N ASP A 517 -3.81 6.94 26.77
CA ASP A 517 -4.44 5.98 25.83
C ASP A 517 -3.61 4.69 25.69
N TYR A 518 -2.28 4.86 25.76
CA TYR A 518 -1.27 3.82 25.57
C TYR A 518 -0.40 3.66 26.82
N GLN A 519 0.04 2.43 27.06
CA GLN A 519 1.00 2.11 28.12
C GLN A 519 2.44 2.27 27.63
N VAL A 520 2.66 2.12 26.32
CA VAL A 520 3.95 2.40 25.67
C VAL A 520 3.73 3.27 24.43
N VAL A 521 4.51 4.34 24.30
CA VAL A 521 4.62 5.14 23.07
C VAL A 521 6.07 5.06 22.60
N TRP A 522 6.29 4.70 21.34
CA TRP A 522 7.63 4.62 20.75
C TRP A 522 7.80 5.61 19.62
N TYR A 523 8.63 6.62 19.81
CA TYR A 523 9.15 7.49 18.75
C TYR A 523 10.29 6.78 18.02
N MET A 524 9.97 6.11 16.92
CA MET A 524 10.91 5.27 16.20
C MET A 524 11.49 6.02 15.00
N GLY A 525 12.73 6.50 15.17
CA GLY A 525 13.46 7.19 14.11
C GLY A 525 13.16 8.69 14.03
N LEU A 526 12.78 9.33 15.14
CA LEU A 526 12.74 10.79 15.20
C LEU A 526 14.15 11.28 15.57
N LEU A 527 14.88 11.85 14.61
CA LEU A 527 16.28 12.30 14.85
C LEU A 527 16.36 13.47 15.84
N SER A 528 15.29 14.26 15.93
CA SER A 528 15.12 15.36 16.86
C SER A 528 13.64 15.51 17.20
N LEU A 529 13.37 16.01 18.40
CA LEU A 529 12.03 16.33 18.87
C LEU A 529 11.82 17.84 18.80
N THR A 530 10.62 18.24 18.41
CA THR A 530 10.08 19.60 18.59
C THR A 530 9.80 19.87 20.07
N ASP A 531 9.61 21.14 20.42
CA ASP A 531 9.27 21.53 21.80
C ASP A 531 7.91 20.91 22.21
N GLU A 532 6.96 20.81 21.29
CA GLU A 532 5.67 20.16 21.49
C GLU A 532 5.81 18.65 21.72
N GLU A 533 6.60 17.96 20.90
CA GLU A 533 6.85 16.51 21.07
C GLU A 533 7.61 16.21 22.37
N GLN A 534 8.57 17.06 22.74
CA GLN A 534 9.28 16.93 24.01
C GLN A 534 8.33 17.16 25.19
N SER A 535 7.41 18.12 25.07
CA SER A 535 6.39 18.39 26.09
C SER A 535 5.41 17.23 26.23
N TYR A 536 4.91 16.69 25.12
CA TYR A 536 4.06 15.49 25.12
C TYR A 536 4.77 14.31 25.76
N LEU A 537 6.05 14.07 25.42
CA LEU A 537 6.82 12.96 25.97
C LEU A 537 6.88 13.04 27.50
N ASN A 538 7.13 14.23 28.04
CA ASN A 538 7.17 14.46 29.47
C ASN A 538 5.79 14.24 30.11
N GLU A 539 4.73 14.81 29.52
CA GLU A 539 3.35 14.65 29.99
C GLU A 539 2.91 13.17 29.99
N ALA A 540 3.19 12.45 28.90
CA ALA A 540 2.87 11.03 28.79
C ALA A 540 3.61 10.21 29.85
N ALA A 541 4.90 10.48 30.06
CA ALA A 541 5.68 9.83 31.10
C ALA A 541 5.10 10.08 32.50
N GLU A 542 4.85 11.34 32.86
CA GLU A 542 4.23 11.72 34.13
C GLU A 542 2.83 11.11 34.31
N GLY A 543 2.10 10.92 33.20
CA GLY A 543 0.77 10.32 33.13
C GLY A 543 0.72 8.80 33.25
N GLY A 544 1.85 8.10 33.41
CA GLY A 544 1.88 6.64 33.56
C GLY A 544 2.30 5.86 32.32
N THR A 545 2.58 6.52 31.19
CA THR A 545 3.00 5.89 29.94
C THR A 545 4.52 5.74 29.90
N TRP A 546 5.02 4.61 29.43
CA TRP A 546 6.44 4.47 29.09
C TRP A 546 6.69 5.07 27.70
N VAL A 547 7.73 5.89 27.56
CA VAL A 547 8.11 6.43 26.25
C VAL A 547 9.47 5.90 25.83
N VAL A 548 9.55 5.30 24.64
CA VAL A 548 10.81 4.94 23.99
C VAL A 548 11.09 5.96 22.91
N TRP A 549 12.24 6.61 22.94
CA TRP A 549 12.69 7.46 21.85
C TRP A 549 13.95 6.87 21.24
N THR A 550 13.83 6.39 20.00
CA THR A 550 14.96 5.94 19.20
C THR A 550 15.30 7.02 18.18
N ASP A 551 16.47 7.63 18.36
CA ASP A 551 17.03 8.57 17.39
C ASP A 551 17.86 7.81 16.34
N GLY A 552 18.73 8.53 15.62
CA GLY A 552 19.60 7.95 14.60
C GLY A 552 20.72 7.01 15.11
N ASN A 553 21.01 7.01 16.42
CA ASN A 553 22.20 6.38 16.99
C ASN A 553 21.95 5.63 18.32
N GLN A 554 20.88 5.94 19.04
CA GLN A 554 20.62 5.40 20.39
C GLN A 554 19.12 5.34 20.68
N SER A 555 18.77 4.69 21.79
CA SER A 555 17.42 4.77 22.35
C SER A 555 17.45 5.30 23.78
N ARG A 556 16.43 6.05 24.17
CA ARG A 556 16.18 6.45 25.56
C ARG A 556 14.82 5.93 25.99
N VAL A 557 14.75 5.38 27.20
CA VAL A 557 13.50 4.88 27.77
C VAL A 557 13.13 5.74 28.97
N TYR A 558 12.00 6.43 28.87
CA TYR A 558 11.40 7.26 29.90
C TYR A 558 10.35 6.45 30.64
N GLN A 559 10.48 6.38 31.97
CA GLN A 559 9.58 5.66 32.84
C GLN A 559 8.69 6.62 33.64
N PRO A 560 7.49 6.17 34.06
CA PRO A 560 6.57 7.01 34.83
C PRO A 560 7.06 7.48 36.20
N ASN A 561 8.09 6.84 36.73
CA ASN A 561 8.73 7.24 37.99
C ASN A 561 9.78 8.36 37.80
N GLY A 562 9.91 8.92 36.60
CA GLY A 562 10.91 9.94 36.24
C GLY A 562 12.29 9.37 35.90
N GLN A 563 12.49 8.05 35.92
CA GLN A 563 13.74 7.44 35.50
C GLN A 563 13.88 7.47 33.98
N VAL A 564 15.05 7.89 33.52
CA VAL A 564 15.45 7.86 32.12
C VAL A 564 16.62 6.89 31.98
N HIS A 565 16.50 5.94 31.06
CA HIS A 565 17.56 4.98 30.76
C HIS A 565 18.06 5.18 29.34
N ASP A 566 19.28 5.70 29.23
CA ASP A 566 20.00 5.77 27.97
C ASP A 566 20.51 4.38 27.57
N LYS A 567 20.27 4.02 26.31
CA LYS A 567 20.75 2.79 25.67
C LYS A 567 21.63 3.21 24.49
N GLU A 568 22.91 3.44 24.80
CA GLU A 568 23.92 3.81 23.80
C GLU A 568 23.99 2.76 22.68
N ALA A 569 24.13 3.23 21.44
CA ALA A 569 24.21 2.39 20.23
C ALA A 569 23.03 1.41 20.02
N LYS A 570 21.91 1.60 20.74
CA LYS A 570 20.74 0.73 20.66
C LYS A 570 19.69 1.36 19.76
N ILE A 571 19.71 1.05 18.47
CA ILE A 571 18.66 1.44 17.52
C ILE A 571 17.77 0.26 17.09
N GLN A 572 18.21 -0.97 17.33
CA GLN A 572 17.48 -2.20 17.03
C GLN A 572 17.22 -3.00 18.30
N TRP A 573 15.98 -3.44 18.46
CA TRP A 573 15.48 -4.22 19.59
C TRP A 573 15.10 -5.62 19.14
N SER A 574 15.37 -6.61 19.98
CA SER A 574 14.85 -7.95 19.78
C SER A 574 13.40 -8.06 20.27
N ALA A 575 12.66 -9.04 19.75
CA ALA A 575 11.29 -9.29 20.18
C ALA A 575 11.21 -9.62 21.69
N SER A 576 12.20 -10.31 22.25
CA SER A 576 12.24 -10.62 23.68
C SER A 576 12.49 -9.37 24.54
N GLU A 577 13.37 -8.46 24.11
CA GLU A 577 13.62 -7.20 24.83
C GLU A 577 12.37 -6.31 24.82
N LEU A 578 11.69 -6.20 23.68
CA LEU A 578 10.43 -5.46 23.58
C LEU A 578 9.33 -6.11 24.43
N SER A 579 9.18 -7.43 24.36
CA SER A 579 8.18 -8.16 25.16
C SER A 579 8.40 -7.97 26.67
N GLU A 580 9.67 -7.96 27.13
CA GLU A 580 10.00 -7.66 28.53
C GLU A 580 9.68 -6.20 28.91
N LEU A 581 10.01 -5.24 28.04
CA LEU A 581 9.69 -3.83 28.24
C LEU A 581 8.17 -3.62 28.34
N PHE A 582 7.41 -4.23 27.43
CA PHE A 582 5.96 -4.18 27.40
C PHE A 582 5.36 -4.77 28.68
N GLY A 583 5.86 -5.92 29.13
CA GLY A 583 5.44 -6.54 30.39
C GLY A 583 5.69 -5.64 31.60
N LYS A 584 6.85 -4.95 31.67
CA LYS A 584 7.17 -3.99 32.74
C LYS A 584 6.27 -2.74 32.69
N ALA A 585 5.88 -2.30 31.49
CA ALA A 585 4.95 -1.20 31.29
C ALA A 585 3.48 -1.60 31.55
N GLY A 586 3.20 -2.87 31.84
CA GLY A 586 1.85 -3.37 32.10
C GLY A 586 1.02 -3.64 30.84
N VAL A 587 1.64 -3.68 29.66
CA VAL A 587 1.00 -4.07 28.41
C VAL A 587 0.49 -5.51 28.52
N HIS A 588 -0.78 -5.71 28.16
CA HIS A 588 -1.35 -7.05 28.06
C HIS A 588 -0.71 -7.80 26.88
N CYS A 589 0.11 -8.80 27.19
CA CYS A 589 0.67 -9.72 26.21
C CYS A 589 -0.18 -10.99 26.14
N TYR A 590 -0.78 -11.25 24.97
CA TYR A 590 -1.55 -12.47 24.72
C TYR A 590 -0.65 -13.70 24.66
N LEU A 591 0.58 -13.53 24.17
CA LEU A 591 1.57 -14.58 24.08
C LEU A 591 2.86 -14.13 24.76
N ALA A 592 3.48 -15.01 25.54
CA ALA A 592 4.76 -14.74 26.17
C ALA A 592 5.93 -15.20 25.28
N GLY A 593 7.08 -14.55 25.44
CA GLY A 593 8.37 -15.13 25.03
C GLY A 593 8.96 -14.62 23.72
N GLY A 594 8.31 -13.73 22.99
CA GLY A 594 8.96 -12.97 21.91
C GLY A 594 9.34 -13.79 20.66
N LYS A 595 8.64 -14.89 20.35
CA LYS A 595 9.05 -15.85 19.31
C LYS A 595 8.09 -15.97 18.13
N ASP A 596 6.81 -16.13 18.41
CA ASP A 596 5.79 -16.35 17.37
C ASP A 596 5.10 -15.05 17.00
N VAL A 597 4.59 -15.00 15.77
CA VAL A 597 3.81 -13.86 15.29
C VAL A 597 2.39 -13.96 15.84
N LEU A 598 1.88 -12.85 16.35
CA LEU A 598 0.53 -12.72 16.88
C LEU A 598 -0.16 -11.51 16.24
N TYR A 599 -1.37 -11.71 15.76
CA TYR A 599 -2.32 -10.63 15.49
C TYR A 599 -3.50 -10.77 16.44
N ALA A 600 -3.88 -9.68 17.11
CA ALA A 600 -5.01 -9.66 18.02
C ALA A 600 -5.76 -8.33 17.91
N GLY A 601 -7.06 -8.40 17.69
CA GLY A 601 -7.93 -7.23 17.57
C GLY A 601 -9.29 -7.60 17.03
N ARG A 602 -10.32 -6.78 17.31
CA ARG A 602 -11.68 -6.95 16.74
C ARG A 602 -12.30 -8.33 16.98
N GLY A 603 -11.96 -8.95 18.12
CA GLY A 603 -12.41 -10.29 18.48
C GLY A 603 -11.68 -11.41 17.72
N TRP A 604 -10.60 -11.13 17.01
CA TRP A 604 -9.79 -12.13 16.31
C TRP A 604 -8.45 -12.31 16.99
N ILE A 605 -7.97 -13.56 17.03
CA ILE A 605 -6.60 -13.92 17.38
C ILE A 605 -6.05 -14.80 16.27
N CYS A 606 -4.91 -14.42 15.71
CA CYS A 606 -4.16 -15.22 14.74
C CYS A 606 -2.77 -15.49 15.30
N LEU A 607 -2.41 -16.78 15.37
CA LEU A 607 -1.08 -17.24 15.76
C LEU A 607 -0.38 -17.86 14.56
N HIS A 608 0.86 -17.44 14.31
CA HIS A 608 1.72 -18.04 13.29
C HIS A 608 3.04 -18.44 13.91
N SER A 609 3.37 -19.73 13.82
CA SER A 609 4.55 -20.31 14.48
C SER A 609 5.44 -21.06 13.49
N ALA A 610 6.73 -20.77 13.53
CA ALA A 610 7.74 -21.54 12.80
C ALA A 610 8.03 -22.88 13.49
N ASP A 611 8.19 -22.87 14.81
CA ASP A 611 8.64 -24.02 15.59
C ASP A 611 7.50 -24.91 16.10
N GLY A 612 6.26 -24.40 16.12
CA GLY A 612 5.12 -25.07 16.71
C GLY A 612 5.21 -25.17 18.23
N GLY A 613 4.65 -26.23 18.80
CA GLY A 613 4.63 -26.52 20.24
C GLY A 613 3.43 -25.94 20.98
N ASP A 614 3.41 -26.15 22.30
CA ASP A 614 2.32 -25.70 23.16
C ASP A 614 2.40 -24.20 23.43
N LYS A 615 1.29 -23.51 23.18
CA LYS A 615 1.11 -22.08 23.43
C LYS A 615 0.01 -21.88 24.44
N LEU A 616 0.24 -21.00 25.41
CA LEU A 616 -0.80 -20.50 26.30
C LEU A 616 -1.13 -19.07 25.90
N VAL A 617 -2.36 -18.87 25.40
CA VAL A 617 -2.86 -17.54 25.03
C VAL A 617 -3.62 -16.96 26.22
N LYS A 618 -3.28 -15.74 26.63
CA LYS A 618 -3.97 -14.99 27.67
C LYS A 618 -4.85 -13.92 27.07
N LEU A 619 -6.10 -13.85 27.51
CA LEU A 619 -7.08 -12.87 27.08
C LEU A 619 -7.22 -11.77 28.14
N PRO A 620 -7.51 -10.52 27.73
CA PRO A 620 -7.73 -9.43 28.68
C PRO A 620 -9.11 -9.50 29.37
N PHE A 621 -9.94 -10.49 29.01
CA PHE A 621 -11.27 -10.75 29.55
C PHE A 621 -11.65 -12.22 29.33
N SER A 622 -12.63 -12.71 30.08
CA SER A 622 -13.21 -14.04 29.84
C SER A 622 -14.03 -14.04 28.55
N ALA A 623 -13.76 -14.98 27.65
CA ALA A 623 -14.47 -15.10 26.39
C ALA A 623 -14.68 -16.57 26.02
N LYS A 624 -15.67 -16.79 25.16
CA LYS A 624 -15.80 -18.03 24.41
C LYS A 624 -14.85 -17.97 23.22
N VAL A 625 -13.89 -18.90 23.18
CA VAL A 625 -12.90 -19.04 22.10
C VAL A 625 -13.36 -20.13 21.16
N MET A 626 -13.49 -19.82 19.88
CA MET A 626 -13.93 -20.77 18.87
C MET A 626 -12.99 -20.83 17.67
N ASP A 627 -12.94 -22.01 17.05
CA ASP A 627 -12.47 -22.16 15.68
C ASP A 627 -13.54 -21.55 14.75
N PRO A 628 -13.22 -20.51 13.98
CA PRO A 628 -14.22 -19.83 13.15
C PRO A 628 -14.68 -20.65 11.95
N ASP A 629 -13.92 -21.67 11.53
CA ASP A 629 -14.21 -22.49 10.37
C ASP A 629 -15.09 -23.70 10.73
N SER A 630 -14.74 -24.41 11.82
CA SER A 630 -15.53 -25.55 12.31
C SER A 630 -16.65 -25.16 13.30
N GLU A 631 -16.63 -23.92 13.79
CA GLU A 631 -17.53 -23.38 14.82
C GLU A 631 -17.44 -24.09 16.19
N VAL A 632 -16.43 -24.95 16.35
CA VAL A 632 -16.20 -25.67 17.60
C VAL A 632 -15.65 -24.72 18.66
N VAL A 633 -16.25 -24.79 19.84
CA VAL A 633 -15.77 -24.08 21.03
C VAL A 633 -14.54 -24.77 21.55
N ILE A 634 -13.42 -24.07 21.56
CA ILE A 634 -12.12 -24.59 22.01
C ILE A 634 -11.97 -24.39 23.50
N ALA A 635 -12.40 -23.24 24.02
CA ALA A 635 -12.28 -22.88 25.43
C ALA A 635 -13.32 -21.82 25.82
N ILE A 636 -13.57 -21.72 27.13
CA ILE A 636 -14.28 -20.61 27.76
C ILE A 636 -13.44 -20.16 28.95
N GLY A 637 -13.07 -18.89 29.00
CA GLY A 637 -12.24 -18.34 30.07
C GLY A 637 -11.40 -17.15 29.60
N ASP A 638 -10.49 -16.71 30.46
CA ASP A 638 -9.52 -15.63 30.20
C ASP A 638 -8.20 -16.14 29.61
N SER A 639 -8.12 -17.43 29.29
CA SER A 639 -6.95 -18.05 28.68
C SER A 639 -7.30 -19.38 28.03
N PHE A 640 -6.48 -19.80 27.07
CA PHE A 640 -6.62 -21.11 26.44
C PHE A 640 -5.27 -21.65 25.96
N GLY A 641 -5.13 -22.98 26.01
CA GLY A 641 -3.99 -23.69 25.46
C GLY A 641 -4.23 -24.11 24.01
N VAL A 642 -3.19 -24.02 23.18
CA VAL A 642 -3.20 -24.59 21.83
C VAL A 642 -1.86 -25.26 21.54
N THR A 643 -1.90 -26.51 21.09
CA THR A 643 -0.74 -27.18 20.51
C THR A 643 -0.69 -26.85 19.01
N MET A 644 0.39 -26.22 18.58
CA MET A 644 0.61 -25.87 17.18
C MET A 644 1.61 -26.83 16.53
N GLU A 645 1.33 -27.22 15.28
CA GLU A 645 2.33 -27.85 14.44
C GLU A 645 3.40 -26.83 14.03
N ALA A 646 4.60 -27.30 13.72
CA ALA A 646 5.64 -26.44 13.14
C ALA A 646 5.16 -25.86 11.79
N LYS A 647 5.59 -24.64 11.49
CA LYS A 647 5.27 -23.92 10.25
C LYS A 647 3.76 -23.80 9.99
N SER A 648 2.98 -23.54 11.03
CA SER A 648 1.52 -23.49 10.94
C SER A 648 0.93 -22.16 11.40
N THR A 649 -0.29 -21.88 10.95
CA THR A 649 -1.10 -20.74 11.38
C THR A 649 -2.45 -21.21 11.89
N ARG A 650 -2.95 -20.59 12.96
CA ARG A 650 -4.28 -20.84 13.52
C ARG A 650 -4.99 -19.52 13.78
N ILE A 651 -6.27 -19.44 13.44
CA ILE A 651 -7.13 -18.29 13.71
C ILE A 651 -8.21 -18.72 14.69
N PHE A 652 -8.52 -17.84 15.63
CA PHE A 652 -9.58 -18.00 16.62
C PHE A 652 -10.49 -16.78 16.61
N LYS A 653 -11.79 -17.02 16.74
CA LYS A 653 -12.78 -15.98 16.99
C LYS A 653 -13.12 -15.97 18.48
N LEU A 654 -13.15 -14.77 19.05
CA LEU A 654 -13.65 -14.51 20.39
C LEU A 654 -15.10 -14.06 20.27
N ILE A 655 -15.96 -14.69 21.07
CA ILE A 655 -17.32 -14.24 21.34
C ILE A 655 -17.35 -13.79 22.79
N GLN A 656 -17.74 -12.55 23.02
CA GLN A 656 -17.91 -12.05 24.37
C GLN A 656 -19.08 -12.80 25.01
N ASP A 657 -18.84 -13.43 26.18
CA ASP A 657 -19.93 -14.00 26.94
C ASP A 657 -20.79 -12.85 27.46
N ASP A 658 -22.03 -12.72 26.95
CA ASP A 658 -23.09 -11.92 27.55
C ASP A 658 -23.55 -12.54 28.88
N LEU A 659 -22.62 -12.89 29.77
CA LEU A 659 -22.95 -13.24 31.16
C LEU A 659 -23.25 -11.94 31.90
N LYS A 660 -24.45 -11.42 31.67
CA LYS A 660 -25.16 -10.57 32.62
C LYS A 660 -25.69 -11.38 33.79
#